data_AF-A0A8S1J175-F1
#
_entry.id   AF-A0A8S1J175-F1
#
_cell.length_a   1.000
_cell.length_b   1.000
_cell.length_c   1.000
_cell.angle_alpha   90.00
_cell.angle_beta   90.00
_cell.angle_gamma   90.00
#
_symmetry.space_group_name_H-M   'P 1'
#
loop_
_entity.id
_entity.type
_entity.pdbx_description
1 polymer ?
#
loop_
_entity_poly.entity_id
_entity_poly.type
_entity_poly.pdbx_seq_one_letter_code
_entity_poly.pdbx_strand_id
1 'polypeptide(L)'
;MLALALALALAVLPASCQDNASLPAPPARPGEAPWTIVRSASLASDAQSVWSTIGDPGVFLKVAFKHITYSVESSYRGSSTFIVELPSGEEFFLDLKSTNETNRYHHFLVGGHTAGIFDGPSIEGSELFISITEASDNTFVNPVFSVAEVGWLADVSPKESEEKVNAVMDGLLRVQLDNLRVEFGAADCFDEGRAFHRSVSGVCNNMENVAWGTAFSPLRRLPVYDPLYADGRSAPSGTDISARFISNALCDAHEDDPDRDDARNEHLATDIFVFFGQFIDHDLDLSPTGLLGDSHQPLFTGGSAKFHDKMPIPVPLGDEFMPELRAMDFERAAWVREDNEAVTPRQHLNRLSSYLDLSQLYGTTHIRAGVLRAKSGGLLRTSAGDLLPFNGDGGPDSVGLSLANDPDASPEFYVGGDVRANENILLTSQHVLWLREHNRVAGALSQAFPEYGDEELFNTARAIVIAEYQSIIYNEWLPRLLGPGALPASEYEYDFTVDPSISTFFSTAAFRFGHSMVNKFLWVAADANSALGTAFGPTPTKTVPLRDAFFSPQAFRDAGTDGILLGAAWHLAPALDVKIVDDLRNFLFANLNDSPGQPNKDLAAFNIQRGRDMGLPPYNKAREAFGMAPVRSFAEITGDGRVARLLEEVYVEVDNVDAFIGGLAEEPVPGAMLGPLFFAAIEDQFKRLRDGDRLFYKNVDFGDELLQRYPPLQAVLEDRVTLADVISNNTNIPAAALTRADRTSVFDLKGLDPKVLVHSQGRRMLEVSS
;
A
#
# COMPACT_ATOMS: atom_id res chain seq x y z
N MET A 1 68.00 -20.03 2.88
CA MET A 1 68.57 -18.74 2.43
C MET A 1 67.38 -17.94 1.91
N LEU A 2 66.93 -16.81 2.47
CA LEU A 2 67.57 -15.73 3.26
C LEU A 2 68.09 -14.55 2.40
N ALA A 3 67.13 -13.70 1.98
CA ALA A 3 67.12 -12.23 2.09
C ALA A 3 67.95 -11.32 1.15
N LEU A 4 67.58 -10.01 1.21
CA LEU A 4 68.21 -8.77 0.66
C LEU A 4 68.06 -8.50 -0.87
N ALA A 5 67.87 -7.25 -1.36
CA ALA A 5 67.65 -5.94 -0.69
C ALA A 5 66.93 -4.86 -1.56
N LEU A 6 66.39 -3.84 -0.86
CA LEU A 6 65.95 -2.45 -1.18
C LEU A 6 66.47 -1.79 -2.51
N ALA A 7 65.70 -1.02 -3.31
CA ALA A 7 64.97 0.29 -3.10
C ALA A 7 65.88 1.54 -3.16
N LEU A 8 65.52 2.79 -3.59
CA LEU A 8 64.28 3.56 -3.93
C LEU A 8 64.70 4.70 -4.96
N ALA A 9 64.01 5.76 -5.47
CA ALA A 9 62.69 6.44 -5.33
C ALA A 9 62.40 7.45 -6.52
N LEU A 10 61.18 8.05 -6.57
CA LEU A 10 60.77 9.46 -6.97
C LEU A 10 61.51 10.24 -8.10
N ALA A 11 60.92 10.94 -9.11
CA ALA A 11 59.60 11.59 -9.30
C ALA A 11 59.42 12.25 -10.72
N VAL A 12 58.22 12.80 -11.01
CA VAL A 12 57.81 13.79 -12.08
C VAL A 12 57.47 13.29 -13.52
N LEU A 13 56.15 13.37 -13.86
CA LEU A 13 55.38 13.77 -15.10
C LEU A 13 56.01 13.70 -16.54
N PRO A 14 55.25 13.72 -17.70
CA PRO A 14 53.80 14.01 -17.92
C PRO A 14 53.03 13.17 -19.02
N ALA A 15 51.74 13.50 -19.22
CA ALA A 15 50.96 13.65 -20.49
C ALA A 15 50.66 12.50 -21.52
N SER A 16 49.35 12.21 -21.64
CA SER A 16 48.47 12.21 -22.85
C SER A 16 48.57 11.21 -24.04
N CYS A 17 47.41 10.58 -24.32
CA CYS A 17 46.80 10.26 -25.64
C CYS A 17 47.46 9.24 -26.60
N GLN A 18 46.75 8.63 -27.57
CA GLN A 18 45.33 8.17 -27.71
C GLN A 18 45.23 7.46 -29.07
N ASP A 19 44.54 6.32 -29.20
CA ASP A 19 44.12 5.82 -30.54
C ASP A 19 43.05 4.71 -30.45
N ASN A 20 42.06 4.74 -31.35
CA ASN A 20 41.24 3.58 -31.74
C ASN A 20 40.39 3.91 -32.98
N ALA A 21 40.28 2.99 -33.94
CA ALA A 21 39.66 3.23 -35.24
C ALA A 21 38.29 2.53 -35.42
N SER A 22 37.45 3.07 -36.30
CA SER A 22 36.10 2.55 -36.61
C SER A 22 35.88 2.31 -38.11
N LEU A 23 34.86 1.51 -38.45
CA LEU A 23 34.42 1.22 -39.82
C LEU A 23 33.02 1.85 -40.10
N PRO A 24 32.68 2.12 -41.38
CA PRO A 24 31.65 3.12 -41.71
C PRO A 24 30.22 2.59 -41.85
N ALA A 25 29.26 3.49 -41.60
CA ALA A 25 27.82 3.32 -41.81
C ALA A 25 27.34 4.02 -43.12
N PRO A 26 26.14 3.71 -43.66
CA PRO A 26 25.61 4.32 -44.88
C PRO A 26 25.24 5.81 -44.72
N PRO A 27 25.12 6.57 -45.83
CA PRO A 27 25.01 8.04 -45.79
C PRO A 27 23.63 8.56 -45.36
N ALA A 28 23.64 9.52 -44.43
CA ALA A 28 22.46 10.22 -43.93
C ALA A 28 21.95 11.32 -44.89
N ARG A 29 20.75 11.85 -44.60
CA ARG A 29 20.19 13.02 -45.30
C ARG A 29 20.77 14.34 -44.73
N PRO A 30 20.82 15.45 -45.50
CA PRO A 30 21.37 16.70 -45.01
C PRO A 30 20.38 17.39 -44.05
N GLY A 31 20.72 17.46 -42.76
CA GLY A 31 19.96 18.22 -41.75
C GLY A 31 20.10 17.68 -40.33
N GLU A 32 20.33 16.38 -40.18
CA GLU A 32 20.42 15.71 -38.87
C GLU A 32 21.89 15.45 -38.48
N ALA A 33 22.28 15.86 -37.27
CA ALA A 33 23.56 15.50 -36.69
C ALA A 33 23.48 14.07 -36.09
N PRO A 34 24.53 13.24 -36.20
CA PRO A 34 24.51 11.89 -35.66
C PRO A 34 24.62 11.91 -34.12
N TRP A 35 23.56 11.44 -33.45
CA TRP A 35 23.60 11.22 -32.01
C TRP A 35 24.63 10.14 -31.64
N THR A 36 25.63 10.51 -30.86
CA THR A 36 26.57 9.56 -30.25
C THR A 36 26.17 9.34 -28.80
N ILE A 37 25.68 8.15 -28.47
CA ILE A 37 25.31 7.80 -27.09
C ILE A 37 26.60 7.60 -26.27
N VAL A 38 26.96 8.60 -25.46
CA VAL A 38 28.06 8.49 -24.49
C VAL A 38 27.54 7.72 -23.26
N ARG A 39 27.69 6.40 -23.27
CA ARG A 39 27.41 5.55 -22.08
C ARG A 39 28.54 5.69 -21.05
N SER A 40 28.43 6.67 -20.15
CA SER A 40 29.30 6.75 -18.96
C SER A 40 28.68 7.57 -17.82
N ALA A 41 27.53 7.13 -17.30
CA ALA A 41 27.14 7.44 -15.93
C ALA A 41 27.91 6.50 -14.99
N SER A 42 29.19 6.82 -14.73
CA SER A 42 29.98 6.06 -13.77
C SER A 42 29.62 6.51 -12.36
N LEU A 43 28.91 5.68 -11.60
CA LEU A 43 29.14 5.66 -10.15
C LEU A 43 30.65 5.47 -9.94
N ALA A 44 31.30 6.42 -9.28
CA ALA A 44 32.73 6.34 -9.02
C ALA A 44 32.98 5.27 -7.95
N SER A 45 33.28 4.04 -8.39
CA SER A 45 33.55 2.88 -7.54
C SER A 45 34.93 2.95 -6.88
N ASP A 46 35.21 4.05 -6.17
CA ASP A 46 36.33 4.21 -5.24
C ASP A 46 36.08 5.42 -4.31
N ALA A 47 35.28 5.21 -3.25
CA ALA A 47 34.91 6.27 -2.30
C ALA A 47 36.10 6.86 -1.51
N GLN A 48 37.29 6.24 -1.56
CA GLN A 48 38.45 6.66 -0.77
C GLN A 48 39.32 7.75 -1.43
N SER A 49 39.30 7.92 -2.76
CA SER A 49 40.35 8.72 -3.44
C SER A 49 40.10 10.23 -3.54
N VAL A 50 38.99 10.74 -2.99
CA VAL A 50 38.61 12.18 -3.03
C VAL A 50 38.93 12.90 -1.70
N TRP A 51 39.21 12.15 -0.64
CA TRP A 51 39.33 12.67 0.73
C TRP A 51 40.77 13.07 1.09
N SER A 52 41.09 14.36 1.02
CA SER A 52 42.36 14.88 1.59
C SER A 52 42.32 16.34 2.12
N THR A 53 41.14 16.94 2.26
CA THR A 53 40.97 18.30 2.83
C THR A 53 39.58 18.42 3.45
N ILE A 54 39.51 19.00 4.66
CA ILE A 54 38.42 18.80 5.64
C ILE A 54 38.46 17.35 6.15
N GLY A 55 38.40 17.16 7.48
CA GLY A 55 38.56 15.86 8.12
C GLY A 55 37.48 15.64 9.18
N ASP A 56 36.98 14.40 9.19
CA ASP A 56 36.13 13.70 10.17
C ASP A 56 34.88 14.41 10.75
N PRO A 57 33.72 13.74 10.81
CA PRO A 57 33.19 12.69 9.93
C PRO A 57 31.90 13.16 9.20
N GLY A 58 31.59 12.57 8.05
CA GLY A 58 30.33 12.87 7.36
C GLY A 58 30.05 11.96 6.17
N VAL A 59 28.79 11.55 6.01
CA VAL A 59 28.30 10.86 4.80
C VAL A 59 27.82 11.91 3.81
N PHE A 60 28.28 11.81 2.57
CA PHE A 60 27.89 12.72 1.49
C PHE A 60 27.46 11.93 0.26
N LEU A 61 26.31 12.29 -0.31
CA LEU A 61 25.84 11.74 -1.58
C LEU A 61 25.93 12.82 -2.66
N LYS A 62 26.31 12.41 -3.89
CA LYS A 62 26.49 13.32 -5.03
C LYS A 62 25.67 12.84 -6.22
N VAL A 63 24.67 13.61 -6.59
CA VAL A 63 23.69 13.31 -7.65
C VAL A 63 23.79 14.39 -8.72
N ALA A 64 23.61 14.04 -9.99
CA ALA A 64 23.69 14.98 -11.11
C ALA A 64 22.43 14.91 -11.99
N PHE A 65 21.69 16.01 -12.03
CA PHE A 65 20.53 16.24 -12.90
C PHE A 65 20.98 16.80 -14.26
N LYS A 66 20.09 16.74 -15.24
CA LYS A 66 20.38 17.16 -16.62
C LYS A 66 19.31 18.13 -17.14
N HIS A 67 19.74 19.22 -17.79
CA HIS A 67 18.85 20.23 -18.41
C HIS A 67 17.90 20.95 -17.43
N ILE A 68 18.42 21.92 -16.66
CA ILE A 68 17.58 22.97 -16.07
C ILE A 68 17.66 24.24 -16.93
N THR A 69 16.56 24.94 -17.13
CA THR A 69 16.52 26.26 -17.79
C THR A 69 15.43 27.10 -17.13
N TYR A 70 15.81 28.20 -16.48
CA TYR A 70 14.87 29.08 -15.77
C TYR A 70 15.10 30.56 -16.07
N SER A 71 14.01 31.33 -16.07
CA SER A 71 14.00 32.79 -16.13
C SER A 71 13.06 33.30 -15.04
N VAL A 72 13.57 34.11 -14.12
CA VAL A 72 12.85 34.52 -12.90
C VAL A 72 12.08 35.82 -13.12
N GLU A 73 10.75 35.79 -13.05
CA GLU A 73 9.91 36.99 -12.92
C GLU A 73 9.36 37.13 -11.49
N SER A 74 10.12 37.84 -10.66
CA SER A 74 9.79 38.28 -9.28
C SER A 74 9.71 37.20 -8.20
N SER A 75 9.76 37.63 -6.94
CA SER A 75 9.90 36.78 -5.75
C SER A 75 8.97 37.23 -4.62
N TYR A 76 8.45 36.27 -3.84
CA TYR A 76 7.79 36.59 -2.57
C TYR A 76 7.94 35.47 -1.52
N ARG A 77 8.46 35.86 -0.34
CA ARG A 77 8.42 35.15 0.97
C ARG A 77 9.25 33.89 1.25
N GLY A 78 10.07 33.37 0.33
CA GLY A 78 11.43 32.87 0.63
C GLY A 78 11.72 31.86 1.77
N SER A 79 10.74 31.15 2.32
CA SER A 79 10.94 30.07 3.31
C SER A 79 9.78 29.08 3.28
N SER A 80 10.09 27.78 3.29
CA SER A 80 9.13 26.67 3.27
C SER A 80 9.49 25.67 4.36
N THR A 81 8.54 25.28 5.20
CA THR A 81 8.79 24.24 6.23
C THR A 81 8.29 22.90 5.71
N PHE A 82 9.19 21.93 5.59
CA PHE A 82 8.88 20.58 5.17
C PHE A 82 8.81 19.68 6.41
N ILE A 83 7.61 19.26 6.84
CA ILE A 83 7.51 18.15 7.77
C ILE A 83 7.86 16.85 7.02
N VAL A 84 8.64 15.98 7.65
CA VAL A 84 8.74 14.57 7.24
C VAL A 84 8.31 13.71 8.41
N GLU A 85 7.23 12.95 8.23
CA GLU A 85 6.86 11.88 9.15
C GLU A 85 7.94 10.79 9.08
N LEU A 86 8.73 10.64 10.13
CA LEU A 86 9.45 9.40 10.35
C LEU A 86 8.43 8.27 10.50
N PRO A 87 8.73 7.06 10.04
CA PRO A 87 7.79 5.97 10.17
C PRO A 87 7.59 5.52 11.62
N SER A 88 8.20 6.16 12.63
CA SER A 88 7.85 6.12 14.07
C SER A 88 6.55 6.85 14.44
N GLY A 89 6.00 7.66 13.53
CA GLY A 89 4.98 8.66 13.86
C GLY A 89 5.60 9.93 14.47
N GLU A 90 6.93 10.04 14.54
CA GLU A 90 7.57 11.32 14.79
C GLU A 90 7.58 12.20 13.54
N GLU A 91 7.62 13.51 13.76
CA GLU A 91 7.66 14.51 12.71
C GLU A 91 8.95 15.32 12.79
N PHE A 92 9.68 15.44 11.69
CA PHE A 92 10.87 16.30 11.54
C PHE A 92 10.49 17.57 10.82
N PHE A 93 10.73 18.73 11.43
CA PHE A 93 10.39 20.03 10.85
C PHE A 93 11.63 20.61 10.15
N LEU A 94 11.69 20.53 8.81
CA LEU A 94 12.81 21.00 8.00
C LEU A 94 12.53 22.39 7.41
N ASP A 95 13.05 23.44 8.03
CA ASP A 95 12.91 24.82 7.57
C ASP A 95 13.88 25.11 6.41
N LEU A 96 13.36 25.18 5.18
CA LEU A 96 14.12 25.67 4.03
C LEU A 96 14.36 27.18 4.17
N LYS A 97 15.63 27.53 4.33
CA LYS A 97 16.14 28.89 4.44
C LYS A 97 16.78 29.28 3.11
N SER A 98 16.09 30.11 2.32
CA SER A 98 16.64 30.67 1.07
C SER A 98 17.75 31.68 1.38
N THR A 99 19.02 31.23 1.42
CA THR A 99 20.13 32.02 1.99
C THR A 99 20.72 33.10 1.06
N ASN A 100 20.44 33.13 -0.25
CA ASN A 100 20.90 34.24 -1.11
C ASN A 100 20.17 34.37 -2.47
N GLU A 101 20.29 35.56 -3.09
CA GLU A 101 19.61 35.97 -4.33
C GLU A 101 20.14 35.29 -5.63
N THR A 102 20.83 34.14 -5.51
CA THR A 102 21.52 33.46 -6.63
C THR A 102 21.44 31.92 -6.55
N ASN A 103 20.28 31.36 -6.18
CA ASN A 103 19.79 30.00 -6.46
C ASN A 103 20.84 28.85 -6.55
N ARG A 104 21.72 28.68 -5.56
CA ARG A 104 22.77 27.64 -5.56
C ARG A 104 22.81 26.73 -4.34
N TYR A 105 22.13 27.12 -3.26
CA TYR A 105 22.16 26.39 -1.99
C TYR A 105 20.78 26.43 -1.33
N HIS A 106 20.23 25.26 -1.05
CA HIS A 106 19.05 25.06 -0.23
C HIS A 106 19.53 24.57 1.14
N HIS A 107 19.39 25.40 2.17
CA HIS A 107 19.73 25.03 3.54
C HIS A 107 18.45 24.63 4.26
N PHE A 108 18.38 23.39 4.74
CA PHE A 108 17.30 22.90 5.56
C PHE A 108 17.79 22.82 7.00
N LEU A 109 17.20 23.63 7.89
CA LEU A 109 17.45 23.52 9.32
C LEU A 109 16.42 22.58 9.92
N VAL A 110 16.84 21.64 10.78
CA VAL A 110 15.89 20.91 11.64
C VAL A 110 15.39 21.91 12.70
N GLY A 111 14.25 22.53 12.45
CA GLY A 111 13.59 23.50 13.34
C GLY A 111 12.93 22.86 14.57
N GLY A 112 12.84 21.52 14.59
CA GLY A 112 12.39 20.73 15.72
C GLY A 112 12.06 19.29 15.29
N HIS A 113 11.73 18.46 16.28
CA HIS A 113 11.07 17.17 16.08
C HIS A 113 10.15 16.85 17.26
N THR A 114 9.19 15.94 17.06
CA THR A 114 8.43 15.33 18.18
C THR A 114 9.27 14.25 18.89
N ALA A 115 8.88 13.84 20.10
CA ALA A 115 9.61 12.83 20.87
C ALA A 115 9.21 11.38 20.50
N GLY A 116 10.20 10.48 20.40
CA GLY A 116 10.02 9.08 20.04
C GLY A 116 11.35 8.29 19.98
N ILE A 117 11.94 8.16 18.79
CA ILE A 117 13.29 7.60 18.56
C ILE A 117 14.35 8.49 19.25
N PHE A 118 14.24 9.81 19.10
CA PHE A 118 15.29 10.77 19.50
C PHE A 118 14.98 11.44 20.85
N ASP A 119 14.85 10.66 21.94
CA ASP A 119 14.44 11.19 23.26
C ASP A 119 15.60 11.90 24.02
N GLY A 120 16.05 13.03 23.45
CA GLY A 120 17.05 13.95 24.01
C GLY A 120 17.54 15.01 23.02
N PRO A 121 18.22 16.07 23.52
CA PRO A 121 18.86 17.07 22.65
C PRO A 121 20.13 16.50 21.98
N SER A 122 20.46 16.86 20.74
CA SER A 122 19.69 17.70 19.80
C SER A 122 20.06 17.42 18.36
N ILE A 123 19.10 16.89 17.59
CA ILE A 123 19.07 17.05 16.14
C ILE A 123 18.39 18.36 15.74
N GLU A 124 17.60 18.99 16.61
CA GLU A 124 17.17 20.39 16.48
C GLU A 124 18.41 21.29 16.31
N GLY A 125 18.42 22.11 15.24
CA GLY A 125 19.57 22.91 14.84
C GLY A 125 20.59 22.20 13.94
N SER A 126 20.40 20.92 13.60
CA SER A 126 21.19 20.25 12.54
C SER A 126 20.96 20.94 11.19
N GLU A 127 22.02 21.06 10.40
CA GLU A 127 21.93 21.60 9.04
C GLU A 127 22.04 20.47 8.01
N LEU A 128 20.99 20.31 7.19
CA LEU A 128 20.98 19.50 5.97
C LEU A 128 21.22 20.46 4.78
N PHE A 129 22.32 20.25 4.07
CA PHE A 129 22.74 21.13 2.96
C PHE A 129 22.44 20.45 1.64
N ILE A 130 21.67 21.11 0.76
CA ILE A 130 21.47 20.68 -0.62
C ILE A 130 22.03 21.77 -1.53
N SER A 131 23.30 21.61 -1.93
CA SER A 131 23.96 22.47 -2.91
C SER A 131 23.51 22.06 -4.31
N ILE A 132 22.91 22.95 -5.09
CA ILE A 132 22.54 22.70 -6.49
C ILE A 132 23.48 23.53 -7.37
N THR A 133 24.55 22.88 -7.84
CA THR A 133 25.65 23.56 -8.53
C THR A 133 25.53 23.37 -10.05
N GLU A 134 25.32 24.46 -10.78
CA GLU A 134 25.34 24.48 -12.25
C GLU A 134 26.77 24.19 -12.76
N ALA A 135 26.98 22.97 -13.27
CA ALA A 135 28.25 22.50 -13.79
C ALA A 135 28.44 22.95 -15.24
N SER A 136 28.88 24.19 -15.43
CA SER A 136 29.43 24.66 -16.70
C SER A 136 30.82 24.07 -16.93
N ASP A 137 30.91 22.89 -17.54
CA ASP A 137 32.19 22.41 -18.08
C ASP A 137 32.65 23.40 -19.16
N ASN A 138 33.91 23.85 -19.07
CA ASN A 138 34.37 25.06 -19.74
C ASN A 138 34.85 24.77 -21.18
N THR A 139 34.19 23.83 -21.84
CA THR A 139 34.41 23.42 -23.23
C THR A 139 33.09 23.56 -24.00
N PHE A 140 33.16 24.10 -25.22
CA PHE A 140 32.00 24.71 -25.89
C PHE A 140 31.00 23.72 -26.54
N VAL A 141 30.91 22.48 -26.04
CA VAL A 141 30.08 21.40 -26.61
C VAL A 141 29.52 20.49 -25.51
N ASN A 142 28.19 20.25 -25.57
CA ASN A 142 27.42 19.34 -24.69
C ASN A 142 27.10 19.85 -23.25
N PRO A 143 26.16 19.23 -22.52
CA PRO A 143 25.12 19.98 -21.81
C PRO A 143 25.45 20.39 -20.37
N VAL A 144 24.68 21.37 -19.89
CA VAL A 144 24.63 21.76 -18.47
C VAL A 144 24.06 20.62 -17.63
N PHE A 145 24.82 20.22 -16.62
CA PHE A 145 24.36 19.36 -15.52
C PHE A 145 24.20 20.20 -14.26
N SER A 146 23.23 19.89 -13.42
CA SER A 146 23.10 20.47 -12.08
C SER A 146 23.48 19.42 -11.06
N VAL A 147 24.44 19.73 -10.20
CA VAL A 147 25.00 18.78 -9.23
C VAL A 147 24.39 19.05 -7.87
N ALA A 148 23.57 18.11 -7.38
CA ALA A 148 23.22 18.02 -5.97
C ALA A 148 24.40 17.43 -5.18
N GLU A 149 25.02 18.23 -4.33
CA GLU A 149 25.84 17.71 -3.23
C GLU A 149 25.00 17.79 -1.96
N VAL A 150 24.78 16.64 -1.31
CA VAL A 150 23.99 16.57 -0.08
C VAL A 150 24.80 15.94 1.05
N GLY A 151 24.72 16.57 2.21
CA GLY A 151 25.35 16.15 3.45
C GLY A 151 24.72 16.83 4.66
N TRP A 152 25.10 16.37 5.84
CA TRP A 152 24.49 16.73 7.12
C TRP A 152 25.58 17.00 8.18
N LEU A 153 25.26 17.86 9.15
CA LEU A 153 26.08 18.14 10.33
C LEU A 153 25.24 18.10 11.60
N ALA A 154 25.56 17.21 12.54
CA ALA A 154 25.14 17.29 13.94
C ALA A 154 26.09 16.55 14.90
N ASP A 155 25.97 16.86 16.20
CA ASP A 155 26.54 16.07 17.30
C ASP A 155 25.60 14.90 17.66
N VAL A 156 25.91 13.67 17.23
CA VAL A 156 25.13 12.49 17.65
C VAL A 156 25.35 12.21 19.15
N SER A 157 24.25 12.07 19.88
CA SER A 157 24.27 11.69 21.30
C SER A 157 24.88 10.29 21.49
N PRO A 158 25.84 10.08 22.42
CA PRO A 158 26.46 8.76 22.69
C PRO A 158 25.52 7.65 23.24
N LYS A 159 24.20 7.86 23.21
CA LYS A 159 23.17 6.90 23.61
C LYS A 159 22.62 6.06 22.44
N GLU A 160 22.67 6.59 21.23
CA GLU A 160 22.04 5.99 20.06
C GLU A 160 23.03 5.19 19.22
N SER A 161 22.55 4.15 18.54
CA SER A 161 23.35 3.38 17.61
C SER A 161 23.37 4.07 16.25
N GLU A 162 24.57 4.44 15.80
CA GLU A 162 24.90 5.09 14.52
C GLU A 162 24.13 4.53 13.30
N GLU A 163 23.92 3.21 13.23
CA GLU A 163 23.14 2.55 12.17
C GLU A 163 21.67 3.01 12.09
N LYS A 164 21.00 3.26 13.23
CA LYS A 164 19.62 3.76 13.28
C LYS A 164 19.54 5.19 12.74
N VAL A 165 20.45 6.05 13.21
CA VAL A 165 20.53 7.46 12.80
C VAL A 165 20.79 7.54 11.29
N ASN A 166 21.77 6.79 10.78
CA ASN A 166 22.07 6.75 9.35
C ASN A 166 20.89 6.23 8.51
N ALA A 167 20.20 5.17 8.96
CA ALA A 167 19.02 4.63 8.24
C ALA A 167 17.85 5.64 8.18
N VAL A 168 17.62 6.40 9.26
CA VAL A 168 16.64 7.51 9.28
C VAL A 168 17.07 8.63 8.33
N MET A 169 18.32 9.11 8.45
CA MET A 169 18.83 10.24 7.67
C MET A 169 18.92 9.94 6.17
N ASP A 170 19.32 8.73 5.76
CA ASP A 170 19.31 8.28 4.36
C ASP A 170 17.89 8.30 3.75
N GLY A 171 16.89 7.90 4.53
CA GLY A 171 15.50 7.89 4.09
C GLY A 171 14.89 9.29 4.03
N LEU A 172 15.17 10.15 5.02
CA LEU A 172 14.83 11.59 5.00
C LEU A 172 15.43 12.27 3.76
N LEU A 173 16.71 12.00 3.47
CA LEU A 173 17.43 12.50 2.31
C LEU A 173 16.73 12.13 1.00
N ARG A 174 16.36 10.85 0.83
CA ARG A 174 15.69 10.37 -0.39
C ARG A 174 14.30 11.01 -0.57
N VAL A 175 13.51 11.16 0.50
CA VAL A 175 12.23 11.87 0.46
C VAL A 175 12.42 13.34 0.03
N GLN A 176 13.41 14.04 0.57
CA GLN A 176 13.67 15.43 0.17
C GLN A 176 14.19 15.55 -1.27
N LEU A 177 15.02 14.63 -1.74
CA LEU A 177 15.45 14.60 -3.15
C LEU A 177 14.28 14.38 -4.11
N ASP A 178 13.34 13.49 -3.79
CA ASP A 178 12.15 13.24 -4.62
C ASP A 178 11.16 14.41 -4.58
N ASN A 179 10.98 15.06 -3.43
CA ASN A 179 10.19 16.29 -3.35
C ASN A 179 10.80 17.43 -4.20
N LEU A 180 12.12 17.63 -4.13
CA LEU A 180 12.81 18.68 -4.89
C LEU A 180 12.82 18.40 -6.40
N ARG A 181 12.94 17.13 -6.82
CA ARG A 181 12.74 16.71 -8.21
C ARG A 181 11.38 17.18 -8.73
N VAL A 182 10.32 17.03 -7.94
CA VAL A 182 8.95 17.41 -8.31
C VAL A 182 8.76 18.93 -8.29
N GLU A 183 9.17 19.63 -7.22
CA GLU A 183 9.01 21.07 -7.05
C GLU A 183 9.63 21.88 -8.21
N PHE A 184 10.83 21.47 -8.67
CA PHE A 184 11.54 22.15 -9.75
C PHE A 184 11.19 21.66 -11.16
N GLY A 185 10.15 20.81 -11.31
CA GLY A 185 9.78 20.20 -12.59
C GLY A 185 10.87 19.30 -13.18
N ALA A 186 11.85 18.95 -12.36
CA ALA A 186 13.04 18.17 -12.68
C ALA A 186 12.91 16.75 -12.12
N ALA A 187 11.76 16.13 -12.36
CA ALA A 187 11.57 14.69 -12.24
C ALA A 187 12.35 13.98 -13.34
N ASP A 188 13.68 14.11 -13.28
CA ASP A 188 14.64 13.32 -14.02
C ASP A 188 14.42 11.86 -13.59
N CYS A 189 13.58 11.15 -14.34
CA CYS A 189 13.28 9.71 -14.23
C CYS A 189 14.49 8.86 -14.70
N PHE A 190 15.71 9.33 -14.42
CA PHE A 190 16.96 8.91 -15.04
C PHE A 190 17.77 7.92 -14.20
N ASP A 191 17.44 7.79 -12.91
CA ASP A 191 17.52 6.51 -12.23
C ASP A 191 16.14 5.84 -12.44
N GLU A 192 16.04 4.58 -12.89
CA GLU A 192 17.05 3.53 -12.80
C GLU A 192 17.43 2.93 -14.18
N GLY A 193 18.66 2.42 -14.30
CA GLY A 193 19.21 1.89 -15.57
C GLY A 193 18.60 0.57 -16.07
N ARG A 194 17.45 0.15 -15.54
CA ARG A 194 16.73 -1.09 -15.86
C ARG A 194 15.24 -0.79 -15.97
N ALA A 195 14.60 -1.33 -17.00
CA ALA A 195 13.25 -0.89 -17.43
C ALA A 195 12.11 -1.20 -16.44
N PHE A 196 12.38 -1.97 -15.38
CA PHE A 196 11.37 -2.64 -14.56
C PHE A 196 11.39 -2.27 -13.07
N HIS A 197 12.29 -1.37 -12.63
CA HIS A 197 12.33 -0.92 -11.24
C HIS A 197 11.24 0.14 -10.99
N ARG A 198 10.51 -0.03 -9.87
CA ARG A 198 9.51 0.93 -9.38
C ARG A 198 10.12 1.78 -8.27
N SER A 199 9.80 3.06 -8.24
CA SER A 199 10.03 3.88 -7.05
C SER A 199 9.29 3.29 -5.83
N VAL A 200 9.67 3.73 -4.63
CA VAL A 200 9.02 3.29 -3.38
C VAL A 200 7.67 3.98 -3.18
N SER A 201 7.50 5.21 -3.65
CA SER A 201 6.28 6.00 -3.50
C SER A 201 5.32 5.93 -4.69
N GLY A 202 5.66 5.25 -5.80
CA GLY A 202 4.88 5.26 -7.05
C GLY A 202 5.18 6.43 -8.00
N VAL A 203 5.98 7.42 -7.57
CA VAL A 203 6.44 8.55 -8.39
C VAL A 203 7.14 8.08 -9.67
N CYS A 204 7.01 8.86 -10.75
CA CYS A 204 7.63 8.59 -12.06
C CYS A 204 7.11 7.31 -12.76
N ASN A 205 5.98 6.73 -12.33
CA ASN A 205 5.31 5.68 -13.09
C ASN A 205 4.72 6.26 -14.38
N ASN A 206 3.78 7.22 -14.30
CA ASN A 206 3.38 8.01 -15.46
C ASN A 206 4.47 9.06 -15.78
N MET A 207 4.94 9.09 -17.02
CA MET A 207 6.08 9.94 -17.43
C MET A 207 5.67 11.38 -17.76
N GLU A 208 4.42 11.61 -18.16
CA GLU A 208 3.88 12.94 -18.47
C GLU A 208 3.27 13.60 -17.22
N ASN A 209 2.75 12.79 -16.29
CA ASN A 209 2.11 13.21 -15.04
C ASN A 209 2.74 12.48 -13.83
N VAL A 210 4.01 12.77 -13.53
CA VAL A 210 4.84 12.05 -12.54
C VAL A 210 4.28 11.94 -11.11
N ALA A 211 3.22 12.69 -10.79
CA ALA A 211 2.52 12.67 -9.51
C ALA A 211 1.30 11.72 -9.45
N TRP A 212 0.82 11.21 -10.59
CA TRP A 212 -0.35 10.33 -10.60
C TRP A 212 -0.05 8.99 -9.92
N GLY A 213 -0.97 8.54 -9.07
CA GLY A 213 -0.81 7.32 -8.27
C GLY A 213 0.30 7.35 -7.21
N THR A 214 0.95 8.49 -6.95
CA THR A 214 2.01 8.60 -5.94
C THR A 214 1.44 8.65 -4.51
N ALA A 215 2.14 8.05 -3.56
CA ALA A 215 1.83 8.12 -2.12
C ALA A 215 1.70 9.56 -1.60
N PHE A 216 0.83 9.77 -0.61
CA PHE A 216 0.47 11.08 -0.04
C PHE A 216 -0.12 12.08 -1.06
N SER A 217 -0.78 11.55 -2.11
CA SER A 217 -1.51 12.35 -3.11
C SER A 217 -3.02 12.41 -2.85
N PRO A 218 -3.74 13.39 -3.44
CA PRO A 218 -5.20 13.47 -3.38
C PRO A 218 -5.93 12.25 -3.98
N LEU A 219 -6.95 11.75 -3.29
CA LEU A 219 -7.89 10.74 -3.83
C LEU A 219 -8.71 11.33 -4.99
N ARG A 220 -8.81 10.61 -6.10
CA ARG A 220 -9.59 11.03 -7.28
C ARG A 220 -11.07 11.19 -6.94
N ARG A 221 -11.74 12.18 -7.54
CA ARG A 221 -13.19 12.39 -7.43
C ARG A 221 -13.91 11.86 -8.68
N LEU A 222 -15.15 11.40 -8.52
CA LEU A 222 -16.02 11.08 -9.67
C LEU A 222 -16.27 12.36 -10.50
N PRO A 223 -16.40 12.27 -11.83
CA PRO A 223 -16.46 13.44 -12.71
C PRO A 223 -17.74 14.29 -12.55
N VAL A 224 -18.76 13.77 -11.85
CA VAL A 224 -20.02 14.45 -11.55
C VAL A 224 -20.49 14.02 -10.16
N TYR A 225 -21.12 14.93 -9.41
CA TYR A 225 -21.73 14.70 -8.09
C TYR A 225 -20.79 14.28 -6.94
N ASP A 226 -19.48 14.41 -7.09
CA ASP A 226 -18.49 14.11 -6.03
C ASP A 226 -17.47 15.27 -5.91
N PRO A 227 -17.26 15.88 -4.73
CA PRO A 227 -17.97 15.65 -3.46
C PRO A 227 -19.35 16.31 -3.38
N LEU A 228 -20.27 15.68 -2.65
CA LEU A 228 -21.63 16.13 -2.36
C LEU A 228 -21.83 16.51 -0.87
N TYR A 229 -21.06 17.48 -0.40
CA TYR A 229 -21.24 18.10 0.92
C TYR A 229 -22.50 18.97 1.00
N ALA A 230 -23.11 19.03 2.18
CA ALA A 230 -24.36 19.78 2.43
C ALA A 230 -24.22 21.32 2.31
N ASP A 231 -23.00 21.85 2.52
CA ASP A 231 -22.61 23.25 2.27
C ASP A 231 -21.87 23.41 0.91
N GLY A 232 -21.77 22.34 0.12
CA GLY A 232 -20.96 22.26 -1.09
C GLY A 232 -19.44 22.29 -0.86
N ARG A 233 -18.96 22.12 0.38
CA ARG A 233 -17.54 22.31 0.74
C ARG A 233 -16.98 21.29 1.72
N SER A 234 -17.65 21.08 2.85
CA SER A 234 -17.06 20.43 4.02
C SER A 234 -18.07 19.83 5.00
N ALA A 235 -19.31 20.32 5.04
CA ALA A 235 -20.35 19.87 5.96
C ALA A 235 -20.91 18.53 5.48
N PRO A 236 -20.80 17.44 6.27
CA PRO A 236 -21.27 16.12 5.86
C PRO A 236 -22.78 16.08 5.59
N SER A 237 -23.17 15.41 4.51
CA SER A 237 -24.56 15.10 4.14
C SER A 237 -25.11 13.89 4.92
N GLY A 238 -26.43 13.69 4.90
CA GLY A 238 -27.10 12.54 5.55
C GLY A 238 -27.00 12.46 7.09
N THR A 239 -26.56 13.52 7.76
CA THR A 239 -26.28 13.52 9.21
C THR A 239 -27.52 13.59 10.10
N ASP A 240 -28.71 13.70 9.51
CA ASP A 240 -30.02 13.67 10.15
C ASP A 240 -30.46 12.25 10.56
N ILE A 241 -29.96 11.20 9.90
CA ILE A 241 -30.18 9.80 10.25
C ILE A 241 -28.90 9.21 10.84
N SER A 242 -28.96 8.55 12.01
CA SER A 242 -27.77 7.92 12.60
C SER A 242 -27.28 6.73 11.78
N ALA A 243 -25.97 6.68 11.51
CA ALA A 243 -25.30 5.53 10.91
C ALA A 243 -25.46 4.24 11.75
N ARG A 244 -25.52 4.36 13.08
CA ARG A 244 -25.79 3.22 14.00
C ARG A 244 -27.25 2.78 13.93
N PHE A 245 -28.19 3.70 13.73
CA PHE A 245 -29.60 3.34 13.50
C PHE A 245 -29.77 2.55 12.20
N ILE A 246 -29.11 2.98 11.11
CA ILE A 246 -29.08 2.26 9.83
C ILE A 246 -28.46 0.87 10.01
N SER A 247 -27.31 0.76 10.68
CA SER A 247 -26.64 -0.51 11.01
C SER A 247 -27.55 -1.47 11.79
N ASN A 248 -28.29 -0.97 12.79
CA ASN A 248 -29.20 -1.79 13.58
C ASN A 248 -30.42 -2.31 12.81
N ALA A 249 -30.93 -1.55 11.84
CA ALA A 249 -32.07 -1.97 11.04
C ALA A 249 -31.67 -2.92 9.88
N LEU A 250 -30.54 -2.63 9.21
CA LEU A 250 -30.16 -3.28 7.96
C LEU A 250 -29.00 -4.26 8.11
N CYS A 251 -27.95 -3.90 8.83
CA CYS A 251 -26.72 -4.68 8.88
C CYS A 251 -26.71 -5.81 9.93
N ASP A 252 -27.70 -5.84 10.82
CA ASP A 252 -27.82 -6.89 11.85
C ASP A 252 -27.93 -8.28 11.23
N ALA A 253 -26.93 -9.12 11.53
CA ALA A 253 -26.75 -10.46 10.99
C ALA A 253 -27.09 -11.55 12.03
N HIS A 254 -28.16 -11.34 12.83
CA HIS A 254 -28.82 -12.24 13.77
C HIS A 254 -28.23 -13.67 13.84
N GLU A 255 -27.64 -14.03 14.98
CA GLU A 255 -26.99 -15.33 15.16
C GLU A 255 -27.92 -16.56 15.00
N ASP A 256 -29.23 -16.35 15.20
CA ASP A 256 -30.29 -17.36 15.09
C ASP A 256 -31.02 -17.36 13.72
N ASP A 257 -30.63 -16.54 12.73
CA ASP A 257 -31.31 -16.50 11.42
C ASP A 257 -30.93 -17.75 10.58
N PRO A 258 -31.86 -18.71 10.37
CA PRO A 258 -31.54 -20.00 9.76
C PRO A 258 -31.30 -19.91 8.24
N ASP A 259 -31.60 -18.76 7.63
CA ASP A 259 -31.29 -18.49 6.23
C ASP A 259 -29.90 -17.82 6.06
N ARG A 260 -29.17 -17.57 7.16
CA ARG A 260 -27.83 -16.92 7.19
C ARG A 260 -26.65 -17.92 7.13
N ASP A 261 -26.95 -19.17 6.79
CA ASP A 261 -25.98 -20.22 6.44
C ASP A 261 -25.14 -19.81 5.21
N ASP A 262 -23.94 -20.35 5.04
CA ASP A 262 -23.09 -20.11 3.83
C ASP A 262 -23.76 -20.61 2.54
N ALA A 263 -24.92 -21.26 2.65
CA ALA A 263 -25.81 -21.64 1.55
C ALA A 263 -26.29 -20.46 0.68
N ARG A 264 -26.20 -19.21 1.16
CA ARG A 264 -26.42 -18.00 0.35
C ARG A 264 -25.20 -17.58 -0.49
N ASN A 265 -23.99 -18.07 -0.18
CA ASN A 265 -22.80 -17.79 -0.98
C ASN A 265 -22.81 -18.65 -2.25
N GLU A 266 -23.63 -18.27 -3.23
CA GLU A 266 -23.77 -19.02 -4.51
C GLU A 266 -22.45 -19.12 -5.29
N HIS A 267 -21.51 -18.20 -5.03
CA HIS A 267 -20.18 -18.19 -5.62
C HIS A 267 -19.19 -19.10 -4.87
N LEU A 268 -19.56 -19.63 -3.71
CA LEU A 268 -18.74 -20.44 -2.81
C LEU A 268 -17.37 -19.81 -2.49
N ALA A 269 -17.29 -18.48 -2.36
CA ALA A 269 -16.07 -17.78 -1.98
C ALA A 269 -15.49 -18.30 -0.64
N THR A 270 -14.18 -18.38 -0.52
CA THR A 270 -13.48 -18.78 0.72
C THR A 270 -13.07 -17.57 1.56
N ASP A 271 -12.70 -17.79 2.84
CA ASP A 271 -12.06 -16.74 3.64
C ASP A 271 -10.82 -16.16 2.93
N ILE A 272 -10.01 -16.98 2.24
CA ILE A 272 -8.87 -16.48 1.45
C ILE A 272 -9.29 -15.48 0.37
N PHE A 273 -10.48 -15.58 -0.24
CA PHE A 273 -10.96 -14.56 -1.19
C PHE A 273 -11.22 -13.21 -0.53
N VAL A 274 -11.83 -13.22 0.66
CA VAL A 274 -12.20 -12.01 1.41
C VAL A 274 -10.94 -11.31 1.95
N PHE A 275 -10.06 -12.07 2.59
CA PHE A 275 -8.86 -11.51 3.22
C PHE A 275 -7.73 -11.23 2.22
N PHE A 276 -7.71 -11.86 1.04
CA PHE A 276 -6.87 -11.39 -0.08
C PHE A 276 -7.42 -10.09 -0.68
N GLY A 277 -8.75 -9.91 -0.69
CA GLY A 277 -9.37 -8.61 -0.96
C GLY A 277 -8.90 -7.51 -0.01
N GLN A 278 -8.83 -7.79 1.29
CA GLN A 278 -8.24 -6.89 2.29
C GLN A 278 -6.75 -6.64 2.04
N PHE A 279 -5.97 -7.68 1.69
CA PHE A 279 -4.56 -7.53 1.36
C PHE A 279 -4.33 -6.66 0.11
N ILE A 280 -5.26 -6.67 -0.85
CA ILE A 280 -5.27 -5.74 -2.01
C ILE A 280 -5.68 -4.33 -1.58
N ASP A 281 -6.73 -4.16 -0.76
CA ASP A 281 -7.16 -2.85 -0.23
C ASP A 281 -6.00 -2.13 0.45
N HIS A 282 -5.24 -2.89 1.25
CA HIS A 282 -4.09 -2.39 1.99
C HIS A 282 -2.86 -2.08 1.13
N ASP A 283 -2.86 -2.45 -0.15
CA ASP A 283 -1.89 -2.00 -1.16
C ASP A 283 -2.32 -0.69 -1.83
N LEU A 284 -3.63 -0.53 -2.03
CA LEU A 284 -4.20 0.51 -2.87
C LEU A 284 -4.48 1.79 -2.09
N ASP A 285 -5.09 1.72 -0.90
CA ASP A 285 -5.35 2.94 -0.14
C ASP A 285 -5.33 2.85 1.40
N LEU A 286 -5.10 4.05 1.96
CA LEU A 286 -5.24 4.35 3.37
C LEU A 286 -5.56 5.84 3.51
N SER A 287 -6.75 6.18 3.99
CA SER A 287 -7.17 7.56 4.31
C SER A 287 -6.85 7.89 5.77
N PRO A 288 -5.87 8.78 6.09
CA PRO A 288 -5.46 9.02 7.48
C PRO A 288 -6.55 9.70 8.33
N THR A 289 -6.54 9.47 9.64
CA THR A 289 -7.51 10.03 10.60
C THR A 289 -6.85 10.35 11.95
N GLY A 290 -7.27 11.43 12.60
CA GLY A 290 -6.93 11.71 14.01
C GLY A 290 -5.55 12.34 14.26
N LEU A 291 -5.00 12.11 15.46
CA LEU A 291 -3.84 12.79 16.07
C LEU A 291 -2.49 12.64 15.32
N LEU A 292 -2.35 13.28 14.16
CA LEU A 292 -1.10 13.94 13.77
C LEU A 292 -1.22 15.40 14.24
N GLY A 293 -0.54 15.72 15.35
CA GLY A 293 -0.94 16.81 16.25
C GLY A 293 -0.72 18.22 15.70
N ASP A 294 -1.79 18.88 15.26
CA ASP A 294 -1.79 20.23 14.65
C ASP A 294 -0.81 20.39 13.46
N SER A 295 -0.34 19.28 12.88
CA SER A 295 0.84 19.30 12.03
C SER A 295 0.57 19.66 10.58
N HIS A 296 1.36 20.61 10.08
CA HIS A 296 1.30 21.12 8.70
C HIS A 296 1.99 20.16 7.71
N GLN A 297 1.59 18.88 7.68
CA GLN A 297 2.19 17.84 6.84
C GLN A 297 2.21 18.28 5.36
N PRO A 298 3.39 18.46 4.73
CA PRO A 298 3.51 18.80 3.32
C PRO A 298 2.98 17.68 2.46
N LEU A 299 2.24 18.07 1.45
CA LEU A 299 1.70 17.12 0.48
C LEU A 299 2.66 17.00 -0.70
N PHE A 300 2.63 15.84 -1.37
CA PHE A 300 3.39 15.63 -2.60
C PHE A 300 3.02 16.68 -3.69
N THR A 301 1.81 17.23 -3.63
CA THR A 301 1.28 18.29 -4.50
C THR A 301 1.48 19.71 -3.95
N GLY A 302 2.14 19.88 -2.80
CA GLY A 302 2.12 21.12 -2.02
C GLY A 302 0.81 21.35 -1.25
N GLY A 303 0.88 22.23 -0.24
CA GLY A 303 -0.19 22.44 0.74
C GLY A 303 0.15 21.82 2.10
N SER A 304 -0.74 21.97 3.09
CA SER A 304 -0.59 21.37 4.42
C SER A 304 -1.83 20.57 4.79
N ALA A 305 -1.71 19.35 5.33
CA ALA A 305 -2.86 18.66 5.90
C ALA A 305 -3.39 19.39 7.16
N LYS A 306 -4.63 19.09 7.54
CA LYS A 306 -5.21 19.45 8.85
C LYS A 306 -5.94 18.25 9.45
N PHE A 307 -5.64 17.95 10.70
CA PHE A 307 -6.25 16.88 11.46
C PHE A 307 -6.77 17.45 12.79
N HIS A 308 -8.10 17.52 12.98
CA HIS A 308 -8.74 17.35 14.31
C HIS A 308 -10.30 17.38 14.37
N ASP A 309 -11.01 17.32 13.24
CA ASP A 309 -12.47 17.42 13.28
C ASP A 309 -13.13 16.11 13.80
N LYS A 310 -13.93 16.22 14.87
CA LYS A 310 -14.80 15.13 15.34
C LYS A 310 -16.15 15.13 14.62
N MET A 311 -16.64 13.93 14.28
CA MET A 311 -17.97 13.70 13.68
C MET A 311 -18.60 12.45 14.32
N PRO A 312 -18.89 12.48 15.64
CA PRO A 312 -19.30 11.30 16.39
C PRO A 312 -20.65 10.74 15.90
N ILE A 313 -20.79 9.41 15.95
CA ILE A 313 -21.98 8.69 15.46
C ILE A 313 -23.01 8.58 16.59
N PRO A 314 -24.20 9.21 16.53
CA PRO A 314 -25.19 9.13 17.60
C PRO A 314 -25.70 7.70 17.80
N VAL A 315 -25.73 7.21 19.04
CA VAL A 315 -26.26 5.88 19.38
C VAL A 315 -27.75 6.00 19.73
N PRO A 316 -28.64 5.12 19.19
CA PRO A 316 -30.05 5.12 19.53
C PRO A 316 -30.32 4.88 21.03
N LEU A 317 -31.34 5.53 21.59
CA LEU A 317 -31.73 5.29 22.98
C LEU A 317 -32.25 3.85 23.15
N GLY A 318 -31.56 3.07 23.97
CA GLY A 318 -31.88 1.65 24.18
C GLY A 318 -31.23 0.70 23.17
N ASP A 319 -30.12 1.09 22.54
CA ASP A 319 -29.26 0.18 21.79
C ASP A 319 -28.83 -1.00 22.67
N GLU A 320 -29.00 -2.23 22.17
CA GLU A 320 -28.78 -3.47 22.93
C GLU A 320 -27.30 -3.68 23.31
N PHE A 321 -26.38 -3.29 22.43
CA PHE A 321 -24.94 -3.51 22.57
C PHE A 321 -24.20 -2.29 23.11
N MET A 322 -24.87 -1.12 23.13
CA MET A 322 -24.30 0.16 23.53
C MET A 322 -25.23 0.99 24.47
N PRO A 323 -25.95 0.40 25.45
CA PRO A 323 -27.10 1.03 26.12
C PRO A 323 -26.77 2.30 26.92
N GLU A 324 -25.54 2.43 27.44
CA GLU A 324 -25.07 3.60 28.20
C GLU A 324 -24.35 4.64 27.31
N LEU A 325 -24.07 4.31 26.05
CA LEU A 325 -23.33 5.16 25.12
C LEU A 325 -24.29 6.10 24.39
N ARG A 326 -23.93 7.39 24.28
CA ARG A 326 -24.73 8.39 23.55
C ARG A 326 -24.29 8.60 22.11
N ALA A 327 -23.00 8.41 21.85
CA ALA A 327 -22.40 8.42 20.53
C ALA A 327 -21.08 7.65 20.56
N MET A 328 -20.74 6.98 19.47
CA MET A 328 -19.38 6.48 19.25
C MET A 328 -18.47 7.64 18.86
N ASP A 329 -17.26 7.69 19.42
CA ASP A 329 -16.21 8.58 18.94
C ASP A 329 -15.83 8.22 17.50
N PHE A 330 -15.81 9.22 16.62
CA PHE A 330 -15.42 9.10 15.23
C PHE A 330 -14.74 10.40 14.79
N GLU A 331 -13.56 10.29 14.19
CA GLU A 331 -12.75 11.43 13.72
C GLU A 331 -12.70 11.44 12.20
N ARG A 332 -12.79 12.64 11.61
CA ARG A 332 -12.85 12.87 10.17
C ARG A 332 -11.52 12.57 9.48
N ALA A 333 -11.60 12.22 8.20
CA ALA A 333 -10.42 11.93 7.38
C ALA A 333 -9.60 13.20 7.11
N ALA A 334 -8.29 13.03 7.05
CA ALA A 334 -7.31 14.05 6.71
C ALA A 334 -7.63 14.66 5.34
N TRP A 335 -7.44 15.98 5.21
CA TRP A 335 -7.78 16.71 3.98
C TRP A 335 -6.74 17.79 3.63
N VAL A 336 -6.69 18.08 2.33
CA VAL A 336 -5.76 19.00 1.67
C VAL A 336 -6.16 20.46 1.89
N ARG A 337 -5.29 21.25 2.52
CA ARG A 337 -5.49 22.69 2.65
C ARG A 337 -4.82 23.45 1.51
N GLU A 338 -5.64 24.03 0.64
CA GLU A 338 -5.24 25.03 -0.36
C GLU A 338 -5.33 26.46 0.20
N ASP A 339 -4.58 27.41 -0.38
CA ASP A 339 -4.55 28.82 0.05
C ASP A 339 -5.91 29.56 -0.03
N ASN A 340 -6.89 29.00 -0.73
CA ASN A 340 -8.23 29.58 -0.93
C ASN A 340 -9.35 28.77 -0.24
N GLU A 341 -9.15 28.34 1.02
CA GLU A 341 -10.12 27.64 1.90
C GLU A 341 -11.57 28.17 1.83
N ALA A 342 -11.77 29.44 1.47
CA ALA A 342 -13.07 30.07 1.35
C ALA A 342 -13.89 29.66 0.10
N VAL A 343 -13.36 28.80 -0.79
CA VAL A 343 -14.02 28.43 -2.06
C VAL A 343 -14.00 26.92 -2.36
N THR A 344 -12.90 26.20 -2.11
CA THR A 344 -12.75 24.82 -2.58
C THR A 344 -13.30 23.75 -1.62
N PRO A 345 -13.87 22.63 -2.13
CA PRO A 345 -14.32 21.53 -1.29
C PRO A 345 -13.17 20.72 -0.67
N ARG A 346 -13.46 20.00 0.42
CA ARG A 346 -12.48 19.09 1.04
C ARG A 346 -12.08 17.98 0.09
N GLN A 347 -10.78 17.85 -0.04
CA GLN A 347 -10.14 16.82 -0.84
C GLN A 347 -9.28 15.95 0.09
N HIS A 348 -9.49 14.65 0.05
CA HIS A 348 -8.84 13.69 0.96
C HIS A 348 -7.59 13.10 0.34
N LEU A 349 -6.71 12.55 1.19
CA LEU A 349 -5.41 12.00 0.80
C LEU A 349 -5.44 10.48 0.82
N ASN A 350 -4.71 9.87 -0.11
CA ASN A 350 -4.25 8.50 0.01
C ASN A 350 -2.83 8.49 0.58
N ARG A 351 -2.58 7.76 1.66
CA ARG A 351 -1.22 7.55 2.20
C ARG A 351 -0.38 6.61 1.33
N LEU A 352 -1.01 5.78 0.51
CA LEU A 352 -0.35 4.74 -0.28
C LEU A 352 -0.13 5.13 -1.73
N SER A 353 0.81 4.43 -2.40
CA SER A 353 0.82 4.35 -3.86
C SER A 353 -0.53 3.79 -4.32
N SER A 354 -1.03 4.25 -5.47
CA SER A 354 -2.26 3.69 -6.04
C SER A 354 -2.02 2.43 -6.85
N TYR A 355 -0.76 2.05 -7.10
CA TYR A 355 -0.40 0.92 -7.95
C TYR A 355 -0.50 -0.40 -7.18
N LEU A 356 -0.79 -1.48 -7.90
CA LEU A 356 -0.66 -2.85 -7.38
C LEU A 356 0.83 -3.24 -7.36
N ASP A 357 1.61 -2.64 -6.45
CA ASP A 357 3.06 -2.79 -6.36
C ASP A 357 3.59 -3.34 -5.03
N LEU A 358 2.72 -4.05 -4.30
CA LEU A 358 3.00 -4.70 -3.02
C LEU A 358 3.57 -3.71 -1.98
N SER A 359 3.04 -2.50 -1.97
CA SER A 359 3.37 -1.45 -1.02
C SER A 359 3.04 -1.84 0.42
N GLN A 360 2.06 -2.72 0.64
CA GLN A 360 1.75 -3.30 1.95
C GLN A 360 2.83 -4.29 2.44
N LEU A 361 3.68 -4.80 1.56
CA LEU A 361 4.90 -5.54 1.89
C LEU A 361 6.15 -4.63 1.94
N TYR A 362 6.37 -3.81 0.91
CA TYR A 362 7.62 -3.06 0.71
C TYR A 362 7.66 -1.68 1.37
N GLY A 363 6.50 -1.09 1.66
CA GLY A 363 6.33 0.25 2.21
C GLY A 363 6.34 1.35 1.15
N THR A 364 5.69 2.48 1.45
CA THR A 364 5.56 3.63 0.53
C THR A 364 6.53 4.79 0.81
N THR A 365 7.38 4.65 1.83
CA THR A 365 8.42 5.61 2.18
C THR A 365 9.79 4.95 2.22
N HIS A 366 10.82 5.69 1.78
CA HIS A 366 12.21 5.20 1.73
C HIS A 366 12.73 4.71 3.08
N ILE A 367 12.27 5.31 4.19
CA ILE A 367 12.68 4.88 5.54
C ILE A 367 12.06 3.51 5.87
N ARG A 368 10.75 3.32 5.63
CA ARG A 368 10.05 2.06 5.95
C ARG A 368 10.56 0.90 5.08
N ALA A 369 10.71 1.13 3.77
CA ALA A 369 11.35 0.18 2.86
C ALA A 369 12.82 -0.11 3.23
N GLY A 370 13.55 0.92 3.68
CA GLY A 370 14.95 0.82 4.06
C GLY A 370 15.23 0.00 5.33
N VAL A 371 14.30 -0.03 6.29
CA VAL A 371 14.42 -0.86 7.51
C VAL A 371 13.81 -2.25 7.36
N LEU A 372 12.83 -2.44 6.48
CA LEU A 372 12.29 -3.75 6.11
C LEU A 372 13.30 -4.61 5.33
N ARG A 373 14.33 -4.01 4.72
CA ARG A 373 15.42 -4.75 4.04
C ARG A 373 16.50 -5.24 4.99
N ALA A 374 16.98 -6.47 4.74
CA ALA A 374 18.16 -7.02 5.39
C ALA A 374 19.47 -6.39 4.88
N LYS A 375 19.44 -5.72 3.73
CA LYS A 375 20.59 -5.11 3.04
C LYS A 375 21.73 -6.11 2.76
N SER A 376 21.36 -7.39 2.62
CA SER A 376 22.23 -8.49 2.21
C SER A 376 21.41 -9.53 1.43
N GLY A 377 21.98 -10.04 0.33
CA GLY A 377 21.36 -11.08 -0.50
C GLY A 377 20.10 -10.66 -1.28
N GLY A 378 19.74 -9.38 -1.27
CA GLY A 378 18.47 -8.87 -1.79
C GLY A 378 17.27 -9.16 -0.92
N LEU A 379 17.47 -9.51 0.36
CA LEU A 379 16.41 -10.04 1.23
C LEU A 379 15.67 -8.96 2.03
N LEU A 380 14.41 -9.25 2.38
CA LEU A 380 13.68 -8.63 3.48
C LEU A 380 14.12 -9.22 4.83
N ARG A 381 14.05 -8.42 5.90
CA ARG A 381 14.30 -8.86 7.28
C ARG A 381 13.23 -9.85 7.74
N THR A 382 13.62 -10.74 8.64
CA THR A 382 12.73 -11.71 9.27
C THR A 382 13.00 -11.81 10.77
N SER A 383 11.98 -12.14 11.55
CA SER A 383 12.14 -12.69 12.90
C SER A 383 12.20 -14.23 12.86
N ALA A 384 12.44 -14.87 14.01
CA ALA A 384 12.53 -16.32 14.12
C ALA A 384 11.31 -17.06 13.55
N GLY A 385 11.55 -18.04 12.66
CA GLY A 385 10.51 -18.80 11.97
C GLY A 385 10.11 -18.24 10.60
N ASP A 386 10.97 -17.42 10.00
CA ASP A 386 10.74 -16.75 8.70
C ASP A 386 9.42 -15.96 8.72
N LEU A 387 9.24 -15.20 9.79
CA LEU A 387 8.12 -14.30 10.04
C LEU A 387 8.57 -12.85 9.81
N LEU A 388 7.61 -11.91 9.77
CA LEU A 388 7.88 -10.47 9.74
C LEU A 388 8.82 -10.04 10.90
N PRO A 389 9.64 -8.98 10.74
CA PRO A 389 10.39 -8.42 11.85
C PRO A 389 9.44 -7.76 12.86
N PHE A 390 9.86 -7.68 14.12
CA PHE A 390 9.12 -6.97 15.17
C PHE A 390 9.35 -5.46 15.11
N ASN A 391 8.40 -4.72 15.69
CA ASN A 391 8.50 -3.29 15.91
C ASN A 391 9.46 -2.96 17.07
N GLY A 392 9.87 -1.70 17.19
CA GLY A 392 10.76 -1.25 18.25
C GLY A 392 12.24 -1.48 17.97
N ASP A 393 13.05 -1.12 18.96
CA ASP A 393 14.45 -0.74 18.73
C ASP A 393 15.50 -1.72 19.31
N GLY A 394 15.04 -2.82 19.92
CA GLY A 394 15.87 -3.81 20.60
C GLY A 394 15.74 -5.23 20.06
N GLY A 395 16.80 -6.03 20.19
CA GLY A 395 16.87 -7.42 19.73
C GLY A 395 17.26 -7.58 18.25
N PRO A 396 17.67 -8.79 17.82
CA PRO A 396 18.03 -9.06 16.43
C PRO A 396 16.82 -9.24 15.50
N ASP A 397 15.65 -9.55 16.07
CA ASP A 397 14.42 -9.88 15.36
C ASP A 397 13.54 -8.65 15.03
N SER A 398 13.97 -7.44 15.41
CA SER A 398 13.24 -6.18 15.18
C SER A 398 13.81 -5.36 14.04
N VAL A 399 13.02 -4.40 13.55
CA VAL A 399 13.46 -3.41 12.54
C VAL A 399 14.46 -2.38 13.08
N GLY A 400 14.68 -2.34 14.40
CA GLY A 400 15.63 -1.42 15.04
C GLY A 400 15.10 0.00 15.28
N LEU A 401 13.85 0.29 14.92
CA LEU A 401 13.15 1.55 15.19
C LEU A 401 11.76 1.26 15.76
N SER A 402 11.26 2.13 16.63
CA SER A 402 9.81 2.19 16.86
C SER A 402 9.15 2.72 15.59
N LEU A 403 8.08 2.08 15.13
CA LEU A 403 7.33 2.42 13.93
C LEU A 403 5.83 2.55 14.23
N ALA A 404 5.20 3.58 13.68
CA ALA A 404 3.76 3.72 13.54
C ALA A 404 3.18 2.48 12.86
N ASN A 405 2.34 1.79 13.61
CA ASN A 405 1.57 0.62 13.28
C ASN A 405 0.18 0.82 13.90
N ASP A 406 -0.83 0.13 13.37
CA ASP A 406 -2.12 0.04 14.04
C ASP A 406 -2.10 -1.18 15.01
N PRO A 407 -2.66 -1.04 16.23
CA PRO A 407 -3.36 0.11 16.77
C PRO A 407 -2.41 1.15 17.41
N ASP A 408 -1.16 0.75 17.68
CA ASP A 408 -0.10 1.55 18.27
C ASP A 408 1.29 0.98 17.92
N ALA A 409 2.35 1.73 18.28
CA ALA A 409 3.74 1.37 18.00
C ALA A 409 4.36 0.36 18.99
N SER A 410 3.58 -0.51 19.64
CA SER A 410 4.09 -1.50 20.58
C SER A 410 5.11 -2.46 19.92
N PRO A 411 6.22 -2.80 20.63
CA PRO A 411 7.26 -3.70 20.13
C PRO A 411 6.82 -5.18 20.02
N GLU A 412 5.61 -5.53 20.48
CA GLU A 412 5.07 -6.89 20.29
C GLU A 412 4.44 -7.10 18.90
N PHE A 413 4.16 -6.02 18.16
CA PHE A 413 3.60 -6.06 16.81
C PHE A 413 4.68 -6.32 15.75
N TYR A 414 4.26 -6.97 14.67
CA TYR A 414 5.05 -7.16 13.47
C TYR A 414 5.08 -5.89 12.61
N VAL A 415 6.11 -5.71 11.78
CA VAL A 415 6.19 -4.59 10.82
C VAL A 415 6.04 -5.11 9.40
N GLY A 416 5.07 -4.57 8.67
CA GLY A 416 4.96 -4.66 7.22
C GLY A 416 5.12 -3.28 6.55
N GLY A 417 4.99 -3.26 5.22
CA GLY A 417 5.00 -2.03 4.43
C GLY A 417 3.84 -1.10 4.76
N ASP A 418 2.65 -1.65 5.03
CA ASP A 418 1.50 -0.92 5.56
C ASP A 418 1.45 -1.00 7.11
N VAL A 419 0.71 -0.08 7.74
CA VAL A 419 0.57 0.03 9.21
C VAL A 419 -0.39 -0.99 9.80
N ARG A 420 -1.36 -1.48 9.03
CA ARG A 420 -2.45 -2.38 9.45
C ARG A 420 -2.04 -3.86 9.45
N ALA A 421 -0.78 -4.20 9.22
CA ALA A 421 -0.31 -5.59 9.04
C ALA A 421 -0.59 -6.55 10.23
N ASN A 422 -0.97 -6.02 11.39
CA ASN A 422 -1.36 -6.77 12.60
C ASN A 422 -2.88 -6.82 12.82
N GLU A 423 -3.70 -6.16 11.99
CA GLU A 423 -5.12 -5.95 12.25
C GLU A 423 -5.85 -7.27 12.54
N ASN A 424 -5.58 -8.33 11.77
CA ASN A 424 -6.04 -9.67 12.09
C ASN A 424 -5.01 -10.75 11.67
N ILE A 425 -5.06 -11.92 12.30
CA ILE A 425 -4.05 -12.98 12.12
C ILE A 425 -3.97 -13.55 10.68
N LEU A 426 -5.04 -13.43 9.88
CA LEU A 426 -5.09 -13.93 8.49
C LEU A 426 -4.49 -12.90 7.52
N LEU A 427 -4.66 -11.61 7.77
CA LEU A 427 -3.89 -10.55 7.12
C LEU A 427 -2.39 -10.69 7.43
N THR A 428 -2.01 -10.83 8.71
CA THR A 428 -0.60 -11.07 9.11
C THR A 428 -0.02 -12.31 8.44
N SER A 429 -0.80 -13.38 8.27
CA SER A 429 -0.39 -14.59 7.56
C SER A 429 -0.08 -14.34 6.08
N GLN A 430 -0.76 -13.40 5.43
CA GLN A 430 -0.50 -13.02 4.04
C GLN A 430 0.74 -12.13 3.91
N HIS A 431 0.95 -11.16 4.81
CA HIS A 431 2.21 -10.40 4.83
C HIS A 431 3.43 -11.33 5.03
N VAL A 432 3.33 -12.36 5.89
CA VAL A 432 4.37 -13.40 6.03
C VAL A 432 4.53 -14.23 4.77
N LEU A 433 3.43 -14.62 4.10
CA LEU A 433 3.47 -15.38 2.85
C LEU A 433 4.26 -14.66 1.75
N TRP A 434 3.94 -13.38 1.50
CA TRP A 434 4.58 -12.59 0.45
C TRP A 434 6.02 -12.15 0.80
N LEU A 435 6.33 -11.97 2.09
CA LEU A 435 7.71 -11.84 2.59
C LEU A 435 8.56 -13.08 2.29
N ARG A 436 8.00 -14.27 2.53
CA ARG A 436 8.69 -15.55 2.24
C ARG A 436 8.89 -15.72 0.74
N GLU A 437 7.90 -15.41 -0.08
CA GLU A 437 8.01 -15.46 -1.54
C GLU A 437 9.12 -14.53 -2.06
N HIS A 438 9.18 -13.27 -1.59
CA HIS A 438 10.28 -12.37 -1.94
C HIS A 438 11.66 -12.94 -1.55
N ASN A 439 11.82 -13.48 -0.34
CA ASN A 439 13.09 -14.08 0.09
C ASN A 439 13.41 -15.38 -0.66
N ARG A 440 12.40 -16.14 -1.11
CA ARG A 440 12.53 -17.32 -1.98
C ARG A 440 13.02 -16.93 -3.38
N VAL A 441 12.44 -15.89 -3.99
CA VAL A 441 12.87 -15.36 -5.30
C VAL A 441 14.27 -14.78 -5.21
N ALA A 442 14.56 -13.87 -4.27
CA ALA A 442 15.88 -13.28 -4.08
C ALA A 442 16.96 -14.36 -3.82
N GLY A 443 16.66 -15.35 -2.97
CA GLY A 443 17.54 -16.49 -2.71
C GLY A 443 17.83 -17.34 -3.95
N ALA A 444 16.85 -17.54 -4.83
CA ALA A 444 17.04 -18.23 -6.10
C ALA A 444 17.78 -17.36 -7.14
N LEU A 445 17.48 -16.06 -7.21
CA LEU A 445 18.19 -15.10 -8.06
C LEU A 445 19.67 -15.01 -7.69
N SER A 446 20.03 -15.05 -6.40
CA SER A 446 21.44 -15.02 -5.96
C SER A 446 22.26 -16.22 -6.46
N GLN A 447 21.59 -17.35 -6.73
CA GLN A 447 22.21 -18.56 -7.29
C GLN A 447 22.23 -18.51 -8.83
N ALA A 448 21.19 -17.96 -9.45
CA ALA A 448 21.09 -17.77 -10.89
C ALA A 448 22.02 -16.64 -11.40
N PHE A 449 22.27 -15.62 -10.56
CA PHE A 449 23.05 -14.41 -10.83
C PHE A 449 24.04 -14.09 -9.67
N PRO A 450 25.13 -14.86 -9.50
CA PRO A 450 26.16 -14.58 -8.50
C PRO A 450 26.90 -13.24 -8.69
N GLU A 451 26.70 -12.57 -9.83
CA GLU A 451 27.22 -11.24 -10.15
C GLU A 451 26.32 -10.07 -9.73
N TYR A 452 25.09 -10.33 -9.25
CA TYR A 452 24.18 -9.28 -8.78
C TYR A 452 24.48 -8.87 -7.33
N GLY A 453 24.46 -7.56 -7.07
CA GLY A 453 24.56 -6.99 -5.71
C GLY A 453 23.20 -6.95 -4.99
N ASP A 454 23.19 -6.56 -3.71
CA ASP A 454 21.98 -6.53 -2.88
C ASP A 454 20.81 -5.75 -3.50
N GLU A 455 21.07 -4.51 -3.92
CA GLU A 455 20.06 -3.64 -4.55
C GLU A 455 19.46 -4.26 -5.82
N GLU A 456 20.27 -5.01 -6.56
CA GLU A 456 19.87 -5.63 -7.81
C GLU A 456 19.02 -6.89 -7.59
N LEU A 457 19.45 -7.73 -6.63
CA LEU A 457 18.69 -8.89 -6.19
C LEU A 457 17.35 -8.47 -5.59
N PHE A 458 17.33 -7.42 -4.76
CA PHE A 458 16.12 -6.89 -4.15
C PHE A 458 15.13 -6.37 -5.20
N ASN A 459 15.56 -5.49 -6.11
CA ASN A 459 14.64 -4.89 -7.08
C ASN A 459 14.21 -5.88 -8.18
N THR A 460 15.08 -6.82 -8.59
CA THR A 460 14.67 -7.93 -9.47
C THR A 460 13.66 -8.85 -8.77
N ALA A 461 13.88 -9.22 -7.50
CA ALA A 461 12.92 -10.03 -6.75
C ALA A 461 11.59 -9.30 -6.55
N ARG A 462 11.62 -8.01 -6.17
CA ARG A 462 10.42 -7.16 -6.03
C ARG A 462 9.62 -7.11 -7.34
N ALA A 463 10.28 -6.88 -8.48
CA ALA A 463 9.58 -6.83 -9.78
C ALA A 463 8.94 -8.17 -10.18
N ILE A 464 9.59 -9.31 -9.89
CA ILE A 464 9.03 -10.64 -10.16
C ILE A 464 7.84 -10.95 -9.24
N VAL A 465 7.94 -10.68 -7.94
CA VAL A 465 6.86 -10.99 -6.98
C VAL A 465 5.66 -10.04 -7.16
N ILE A 466 5.88 -8.78 -7.56
CA ILE A 466 4.81 -7.89 -8.03
C ILE A 466 4.13 -8.48 -9.28
N ALA A 467 4.88 -9.06 -10.22
CA ALA A 467 4.29 -9.70 -11.40
C ALA A 467 3.45 -10.95 -11.05
N GLU A 468 3.88 -11.76 -10.08
CA GLU A 468 3.09 -12.89 -9.55
C GLU A 468 1.79 -12.40 -8.92
N TYR A 469 1.86 -11.39 -8.07
CA TYR A 469 0.72 -10.76 -7.42
C TYR A 469 -0.26 -10.12 -8.42
N GLN A 470 0.22 -9.33 -9.38
CA GLN A 470 -0.61 -8.75 -10.44
C GLN A 470 -1.25 -9.85 -11.32
N SER A 471 -0.54 -10.93 -11.65
CA SER A 471 -1.11 -12.09 -12.36
C SER A 471 -2.26 -12.72 -11.55
N ILE A 472 -2.04 -13.01 -10.27
CA ILE A 472 -3.04 -13.61 -9.39
C ILE A 472 -4.28 -12.72 -9.27
N ILE A 473 -4.12 -11.39 -9.19
CA ILE A 473 -5.25 -10.46 -9.14
C ILE A 473 -6.10 -10.53 -10.42
N TYR A 474 -5.52 -10.27 -11.59
CA TYR A 474 -6.30 -10.13 -12.83
C TYR A 474 -6.74 -11.47 -13.45
N ASN A 475 -6.02 -12.56 -13.19
CA ASN A 475 -6.32 -13.87 -13.77
C ASN A 475 -7.04 -14.82 -12.80
N GLU A 476 -6.83 -14.67 -11.48
CA GLU A 476 -7.44 -15.54 -10.46
C GLU A 476 -8.52 -14.80 -9.65
N TRP A 477 -8.19 -13.75 -8.88
CA TRP A 477 -9.09 -13.13 -7.90
C TRP A 477 -10.23 -12.29 -8.53
N LEU A 478 -9.89 -11.31 -9.36
CA LEU A 478 -10.84 -10.34 -9.92
C LEU A 478 -11.95 -11.00 -10.78
N PRO A 479 -11.67 -12.07 -11.56
CA PRO A 479 -12.71 -12.84 -12.26
C PRO A 479 -13.65 -13.67 -11.35
N ARG A 480 -13.40 -13.76 -10.03
CA ARG A 480 -14.42 -14.28 -9.07
C ARG A 480 -15.39 -13.17 -8.66
N LEU A 481 -14.88 -11.95 -8.47
CA LEU A 481 -15.63 -10.78 -8.03
C LEU A 481 -16.49 -10.18 -9.15
N LEU A 482 -15.88 -9.83 -10.29
CA LEU A 482 -16.53 -9.26 -11.47
C LEU A 482 -16.99 -10.33 -12.47
N GLY A 483 -16.75 -11.61 -12.19
CA GLY A 483 -17.20 -12.73 -13.02
C GLY A 483 -16.26 -13.08 -14.19
N PRO A 484 -16.57 -14.17 -14.92
CA PRO A 484 -15.61 -14.79 -15.83
C PRO A 484 -15.22 -13.90 -17.03
N GLY A 485 -13.94 -13.57 -17.13
CA GLY A 485 -13.39 -12.78 -18.23
C GLY A 485 -13.52 -11.25 -18.06
N ALA A 486 -13.84 -10.76 -16.86
CA ALA A 486 -13.72 -9.34 -16.55
C ALA A 486 -12.24 -8.91 -16.49
N LEU A 487 -11.91 -7.80 -17.16
CA LEU A 487 -10.58 -7.13 -17.17
C LEU A 487 -9.36 -8.08 -17.29
N PRO A 488 -9.31 -9.01 -18.24
CA PRO A 488 -8.22 -9.99 -18.34
C PRO A 488 -6.88 -9.29 -18.57
N ALA A 489 -5.80 -9.80 -17.97
CA ALA A 489 -4.48 -9.17 -18.09
C ALA A 489 -3.94 -9.15 -19.55
N SER A 490 -4.41 -10.08 -20.39
CA SER A 490 -4.10 -10.15 -21.82
C SER A 490 -4.71 -9.03 -22.67
N GLU A 491 -5.61 -8.21 -22.12
CA GLU A 491 -6.17 -7.01 -22.76
C GLU A 491 -5.55 -5.70 -22.21
N TYR A 492 -4.40 -5.78 -21.54
CA TYR A 492 -3.64 -4.59 -21.14
C TYR A 492 -3.06 -3.85 -22.36
N GLU A 493 -3.24 -2.54 -22.37
CA GLU A 493 -2.54 -1.59 -23.24
C GLU A 493 -2.20 -0.36 -22.39
N TYR A 494 -0.94 0.09 -22.40
CA TYR A 494 -0.52 1.25 -21.60
C TYR A 494 -1.04 2.56 -22.20
N ASP A 495 -1.89 3.26 -21.44
CA ASP A 495 -2.35 4.60 -21.80
C ASP A 495 -1.86 5.63 -20.78
N PHE A 496 -0.86 6.43 -21.18
CA PHE A 496 -0.29 7.50 -20.36
C PHE A 496 -1.29 8.65 -20.07
N THR A 497 -2.47 8.67 -20.70
CA THR A 497 -3.55 9.61 -20.41
C THR A 497 -4.53 9.10 -19.34
N VAL A 498 -4.42 7.82 -18.94
CA VAL A 498 -5.18 7.25 -17.83
C VAL A 498 -4.55 7.65 -16.50
N ASP A 499 -5.40 8.12 -15.59
CA ASP A 499 -5.06 8.42 -14.19
C ASP A 499 -5.37 7.21 -13.29
N PRO A 500 -4.35 6.47 -12.81
CA PRO A 500 -4.52 5.31 -11.94
C PRO A 500 -4.95 5.68 -10.51
N SER A 501 -4.89 6.96 -10.11
CA SER A 501 -5.11 7.38 -8.71
C SER A 501 -6.43 6.84 -8.15
N ILE A 502 -6.41 6.33 -6.91
CA ILE A 502 -7.59 5.73 -6.27
C ILE A 502 -8.71 6.76 -6.12
N SER A 503 -9.92 6.38 -6.52
CA SER A 503 -11.09 7.24 -6.34
C SER A 503 -11.67 7.15 -4.92
N THR A 504 -12.13 8.28 -4.39
CA THR A 504 -12.76 8.35 -3.06
C THR A 504 -13.96 7.39 -2.97
N PHE A 505 -14.72 7.23 -4.06
CA PHE A 505 -15.86 6.31 -4.09
C PHE A 505 -15.44 4.83 -3.99
N PHE A 506 -14.33 4.44 -4.62
CA PHE A 506 -13.76 3.10 -4.49
C PHE A 506 -13.33 2.82 -3.05
N SER A 507 -12.43 3.65 -2.52
CA SER A 507 -11.82 3.47 -1.19
C SER A 507 -12.82 3.57 -0.02
N THR A 508 -13.88 4.37 -0.21
CA THR A 508 -14.79 4.75 0.89
C THR A 508 -16.13 4.01 0.84
N ALA A 509 -16.53 3.45 -0.31
CA ALA A 509 -17.77 2.67 -0.43
C ALA A 509 -17.57 1.34 -1.15
N ALA A 510 -17.10 1.34 -2.41
CA ALA A 510 -17.22 0.15 -3.26
C ALA A 510 -16.33 -1.01 -2.82
N PHE A 511 -15.04 -0.78 -2.57
CA PHE A 511 -14.10 -1.85 -2.24
C PHE A 511 -14.30 -2.41 -0.82
N ARG A 512 -15.05 -1.68 0.02
CA ARG A 512 -15.48 -2.09 1.36
C ARG A 512 -16.53 -3.20 1.38
N PHE A 513 -16.92 -3.75 0.23
CA PHE A 513 -17.89 -4.85 0.13
C PHE A 513 -17.49 -6.05 1.01
N GLY A 514 -16.18 -6.33 1.11
CA GLY A 514 -15.64 -7.49 1.81
C GLY A 514 -16.03 -7.59 3.28
N HIS A 515 -16.36 -6.48 3.94
CA HIS A 515 -16.82 -6.46 5.34
C HIS A 515 -18.11 -7.26 5.58
N SER A 516 -18.95 -7.44 4.55
CA SER A 516 -20.13 -8.32 4.64
C SER A 516 -19.76 -9.81 4.67
N MET A 517 -18.69 -10.16 3.97
CA MET A 517 -18.21 -11.52 3.77
C MET A 517 -17.24 -12.00 4.87
N VAL A 518 -17.01 -11.21 5.94
CA VAL A 518 -16.09 -11.60 7.02
C VAL A 518 -16.76 -12.57 7.99
N ASN A 519 -16.10 -13.69 8.25
CA ASN A 519 -16.55 -14.73 9.17
C ASN A 519 -16.45 -14.34 10.66
N LYS A 520 -17.32 -14.93 11.50
CA LYS A 520 -17.29 -14.70 12.97
C LYS A 520 -16.21 -15.52 13.71
N PHE A 521 -15.57 -16.45 13.02
CA PHE A 521 -14.39 -17.18 13.50
C PHE A 521 -13.46 -17.52 12.32
N LEU A 522 -12.16 -17.54 12.56
CA LEU A 522 -11.15 -18.00 11.61
C LEU A 522 -10.82 -19.47 11.88
N TRP A 523 -10.78 -20.29 10.83
CA TRP A 523 -10.40 -21.70 10.91
C TRP A 523 -8.88 -21.87 10.96
N VAL A 524 -8.42 -22.79 11.81
CA VAL A 524 -7.01 -23.20 11.91
C VAL A 524 -6.93 -24.71 11.77
N ALA A 525 -6.22 -25.20 10.75
CA ALA A 525 -5.98 -26.63 10.50
C ALA A 525 -4.64 -27.09 11.08
N ALA A 526 -4.58 -28.25 11.74
CA ALA A 526 -3.35 -28.71 12.41
C ALA A 526 -2.26 -29.24 11.46
N ASP A 527 -2.64 -29.87 10.34
CA ASP A 527 -1.70 -30.64 9.52
C ASP A 527 -2.17 -30.72 8.06
N ALA A 528 -1.27 -30.45 7.12
CA ALA A 528 -1.61 -30.36 5.70
C ALA A 528 -1.84 -31.73 5.02
N ASN A 529 -1.43 -32.84 5.65
CA ASN A 529 -1.79 -34.18 5.20
C ASN A 529 -3.24 -34.53 5.54
N SER A 530 -3.83 -33.94 6.60
CA SER A 530 -5.25 -34.13 6.94
C SER A 530 -6.22 -33.64 5.86
N ALA A 531 -5.78 -32.74 4.98
CA ALA A 531 -6.53 -32.30 3.80
C ALA A 531 -6.47 -33.32 2.65
N LEU A 532 -5.37 -34.08 2.52
CA LEU A 532 -5.10 -34.92 1.35
C LEU A 532 -6.11 -36.07 1.23
N GLY A 533 -6.68 -36.22 0.04
CA GLY A 533 -7.68 -37.26 -0.26
C GLY A 533 -9.06 -37.02 0.38
N THR A 534 -9.26 -35.93 1.12
CA THR A 534 -10.59 -35.57 1.63
C THR A 534 -11.46 -34.96 0.54
N ALA A 535 -12.77 -35.24 0.57
CA ALA A 535 -13.76 -34.64 -0.33
C ALA A 535 -14.26 -33.26 0.14
N PHE A 536 -13.92 -32.85 1.38
CA PHE A 536 -14.40 -31.60 2.01
C PHE A 536 -13.31 -30.78 2.69
N GLY A 537 -12.03 -31.02 2.37
CA GLY A 537 -10.90 -30.31 2.98
C GLY A 537 -10.52 -30.86 4.36
N PRO A 538 -9.51 -30.28 5.02
CA PRO A 538 -9.13 -30.66 6.38
C PRO A 538 -10.26 -30.36 7.36
N THR A 539 -10.29 -31.07 8.49
CA THR A 539 -11.10 -30.65 9.63
C THR A 539 -10.29 -29.60 10.41
N PRO A 540 -10.85 -28.41 10.72
CA PRO A 540 -10.18 -27.46 11.60
C PRO A 540 -9.94 -28.09 12.98
N THR A 541 -8.86 -27.72 13.64
CA THR A 541 -8.48 -28.21 14.97
C THR A 541 -8.53 -27.13 16.05
N LYS A 542 -8.65 -25.87 15.63
CA LYS A 542 -9.02 -24.72 16.46
C LYS A 542 -9.82 -23.75 15.59
N THR A 543 -10.77 -23.07 16.21
CA THR A 543 -11.41 -21.87 15.66
C THR A 543 -11.02 -20.68 16.55
N VAL A 544 -10.62 -19.57 15.95
CA VAL A 544 -10.32 -18.33 16.68
C VAL A 544 -11.50 -17.37 16.46
N PRO A 545 -12.26 -16.95 17.49
CA PRO A 545 -13.28 -15.92 17.35
C PRO A 545 -12.68 -14.65 16.74
N LEU A 546 -13.40 -13.98 15.83
CA LEU A 546 -12.84 -12.84 15.10
C LEU A 546 -12.37 -11.72 16.05
N ARG A 547 -13.16 -11.44 17.10
CA ARG A 547 -12.82 -10.51 18.20
C ARG A 547 -11.50 -10.82 18.92
N ASP A 548 -11.07 -12.09 18.95
CA ASP A 548 -9.83 -12.55 19.61
C ASP A 548 -8.65 -12.64 18.61
N ALA A 549 -8.94 -12.56 17.31
CA ALA A 549 -7.95 -12.49 16.23
C ALA A 549 -7.47 -11.06 15.94
N PHE A 550 -8.22 -10.02 16.36
CA PHE A 550 -7.83 -8.64 16.12
C PHE A 550 -6.59 -8.25 16.92
N PHE A 551 -5.60 -7.64 16.25
CA PHE A 551 -4.39 -7.08 16.86
C PHE A 551 -3.73 -8.03 17.89
N SER A 552 -3.69 -9.33 17.57
CA SER A 552 -3.27 -10.38 18.49
C SER A 552 -2.08 -11.18 17.96
N PRO A 553 -0.84 -10.66 18.09
CA PRO A 553 0.38 -11.39 17.74
C PRO A 553 0.49 -12.75 18.44
N GLN A 554 -0.08 -12.90 19.64
CA GLN A 554 -0.10 -14.19 20.32
C GLN A 554 -1.07 -15.19 19.67
N ALA A 555 -2.28 -14.78 19.30
CA ALA A 555 -3.20 -15.68 18.58
C ALA A 555 -2.63 -16.10 17.22
N PHE A 556 -1.91 -15.20 16.53
CA PHE A 556 -1.16 -15.53 15.31
C PHE A 556 -0.07 -16.58 15.58
N ARG A 557 0.79 -16.37 16.60
CA ARG A 557 1.85 -17.32 16.98
C ARG A 557 1.32 -18.69 17.41
N ASP A 558 0.18 -18.73 18.12
CA ASP A 558 -0.47 -19.96 18.59
C ASP A 558 -1.12 -20.77 17.45
N ALA A 559 -1.53 -20.11 16.36
CA ALA A 559 -2.22 -20.73 15.23
C ALA A 559 -1.28 -21.08 14.06
N GLY A 560 -0.29 -20.24 13.80
CA GLY A 560 0.73 -20.41 12.76
C GLY A 560 0.23 -20.15 11.33
N THR A 561 1.09 -19.53 10.51
CA THR A 561 0.79 -19.15 9.11
C THR A 561 0.20 -20.30 8.30
N ASP A 562 0.83 -21.47 8.33
CA ASP A 562 0.41 -22.67 7.58
C ASP A 562 -1.00 -23.13 8.01
N GLY A 563 -1.30 -23.12 9.31
CA GLY A 563 -2.59 -23.56 9.84
C GLY A 563 -3.73 -22.58 9.54
N ILE A 564 -3.43 -21.28 9.57
CA ILE A 564 -4.35 -20.19 9.22
C ILE A 564 -4.66 -20.20 7.72
N LEU A 565 -3.63 -20.21 6.85
CA LEU A 565 -3.82 -20.22 5.40
C LEU A 565 -4.56 -21.47 4.92
N LEU A 566 -4.22 -22.66 5.45
CA LEU A 566 -4.93 -23.89 5.09
C LEU A 566 -6.37 -23.91 5.61
N GLY A 567 -6.65 -23.31 6.77
CA GLY A 567 -8.02 -23.16 7.26
C GLY A 567 -8.85 -22.24 6.36
N ALA A 568 -8.32 -21.05 6.07
CA ALA A 568 -8.98 -20.03 5.25
C ALA A 568 -9.11 -20.42 3.75
N ALA A 569 -8.29 -21.34 3.24
CA ALA A 569 -8.45 -21.94 1.92
C ALA A 569 -9.65 -22.90 1.81
N TRP A 570 -10.23 -23.34 2.92
CA TRP A 570 -11.32 -24.32 2.96
C TRP A 570 -12.59 -23.85 3.66
N HIS A 571 -12.51 -22.84 4.51
CA HIS A 571 -13.65 -22.20 5.15
C HIS A 571 -14.43 -21.35 4.14
N LEU A 572 -15.76 -21.53 4.07
CA LEU A 572 -16.61 -20.69 3.24
C LEU A 572 -16.80 -19.32 3.89
N ALA A 573 -16.72 -18.25 3.10
CA ALA A 573 -17.14 -16.93 3.53
C ALA A 573 -18.69 -16.81 3.55
N PRO A 574 -19.26 -15.96 4.42
CA PRO A 574 -20.63 -15.45 4.26
C PRO A 574 -20.91 -14.88 2.86
N ALA A 575 -22.19 -14.80 2.51
CA ALA A 575 -22.64 -14.16 1.29
C ALA A 575 -22.33 -12.65 1.29
N LEU A 576 -22.18 -12.07 0.09
CA LEU A 576 -22.09 -10.63 -0.10
C LEU A 576 -23.52 -10.06 -0.10
N ASP A 577 -23.92 -9.43 1.00
CA ASP A 577 -25.17 -8.68 1.12
C ASP A 577 -25.01 -7.53 2.15
N VAL A 578 -26.11 -6.96 2.64
CA VAL A 578 -26.07 -5.87 3.64
C VAL A 578 -25.63 -6.30 5.04
N LYS A 579 -25.44 -7.60 5.33
CA LYS A 579 -25.21 -8.15 6.67
C LYS A 579 -23.74 -8.16 7.06
N ILE A 580 -23.46 -7.84 8.33
CA ILE A 580 -22.10 -7.80 8.89
C ILE A 580 -22.10 -8.52 10.25
N VAL A 581 -21.08 -9.35 10.52
CA VAL A 581 -20.93 -10.07 11.79
C VAL A 581 -20.84 -9.14 12.99
N ASP A 582 -21.39 -9.55 14.12
CA ASP A 582 -21.38 -8.76 15.36
C ASP A 582 -19.97 -8.47 15.90
N ASP A 583 -18.98 -9.32 15.61
CA ASP A 583 -17.57 -9.05 15.92
C ASP A 583 -17.01 -7.82 15.17
N LEU A 584 -17.66 -7.39 14.08
CA LEU A 584 -17.40 -6.14 13.36
C LEU A 584 -18.46 -5.06 13.61
N ARG A 585 -19.74 -5.45 13.81
CA ARG A 585 -20.87 -4.53 13.94
C ARG A 585 -21.11 -4.03 15.38
N ASN A 586 -20.74 -4.83 16.37
CA ASN A 586 -21.01 -4.55 17.79
C ASN A 586 -19.75 -4.58 18.66
N PHE A 587 -18.71 -5.33 18.26
CA PHE A 587 -17.51 -5.55 19.07
C PHE A 587 -16.21 -5.20 18.34
N LEU A 588 -16.25 -4.32 17.33
CA LEU A 588 -15.07 -3.93 16.55
C LEU A 588 -13.94 -3.44 17.48
N PHE A 589 -12.87 -4.20 17.53
CA PHE A 589 -11.69 -3.94 18.36
C PHE A 589 -11.97 -3.81 19.87
N ALA A 590 -13.07 -4.38 20.38
CA ALA A 590 -13.49 -4.27 21.79
C ALA A 590 -12.49 -4.89 22.80
N ASN A 591 -11.65 -5.82 22.34
CA ASN A 591 -10.62 -6.50 23.13
C ASN A 591 -9.28 -5.72 23.21
N LEU A 592 -9.15 -4.52 22.62
CA LEU A 592 -7.86 -3.83 22.54
C LEU A 592 -7.29 -3.45 23.92
N ASN A 593 -6.04 -3.90 24.13
CA ASN A 593 -5.15 -3.54 25.24
C ASN A 593 -5.76 -3.75 26.65
N ASP A 594 -6.61 -4.78 26.82
CA ASP A 594 -7.21 -5.23 28.10
C ASP A 594 -7.90 -4.11 28.93
N SER A 595 -8.24 -3.00 28.26
CA SER A 595 -8.50 -1.70 28.89
C SER A 595 -9.97 -1.56 29.30
N PRO A 596 -10.32 -1.70 30.59
CA PRO A 596 -11.72 -1.91 30.97
C PRO A 596 -12.54 -0.62 30.81
N GLY A 597 -13.40 -0.60 29.79
CA GLY A 597 -14.31 0.51 29.52
C GLY A 597 -14.01 1.33 28.25
N GLN A 598 -13.19 0.85 27.31
CA GLN A 598 -13.33 1.34 25.92
C GLN A 598 -14.75 1.02 25.41
N PRO A 599 -15.45 1.97 24.76
CA PRO A 599 -16.79 1.72 24.21
C PRO A 599 -16.72 0.82 22.97
N ASN A 600 -17.71 -0.06 22.85
CA ASN A 600 -18.00 -0.84 21.65
C ASN A 600 -18.08 0.04 20.39
N LYS A 601 -17.64 -0.50 19.24
CA LYS A 601 -17.62 0.16 17.93
C LYS A 601 -18.32 -0.69 16.87
N ASP A 602 -18.74 -0.04 15.79
CA ASP A 602 -19.55 -0.60 14.71
C ASP A 602 -18.96 -0.24 13.34
N LEU A 603 -18.42 -1.22 12.63
CA LEU A 603 -17.78 -1.02 11.33
C LEU A 603 -18.78 -0.61 10.23
N ALA A 604 -20.02 -1.10 10.28
CA ALA A 604 -21.06 -0.74 9.33
C ALA A 604 -21.41 0.75 9.48
N ALA A 605 -21.61 1.19 10.73
CA ALA A 605 -21.85 2.59 11.04
C ALA A 605 -20.62 3.48 10.71
N PHE A 606 -19.40 2.99 10.93
CA PHE A 606 -18.17 3.70 10.55
C PHE A 606 -18.04 3.86 9.03
N ASN A 607 -18.39 2.84 8.23
CA ASN A 607 -18.37 2.93 6.77
C ASN A 607 -19.39 3.95 6.24
N ILE A 608 -20.63 3.92 6.75
CA ILE A 608 -21.66 4.93 6.44
C ILE A 608 -21.17 6.34 6.83
N GLN A 609 -20.65 6.51 8.04
CA GLN A 609 -20.19 7.81 8.54
C GLN A 609 -18.96 8.32 7.74
N ARG A 610 -18.05 7.44 7.31
CA ARG A 610 -16.90 7.78 6.47
C ARG A 610 -17.32 8.22 5.07
N GLY A 611 -18.33 7.58 4.47
CA GLY A 611 -18.92 8.03 3.21
C GLY A 611 -19.43 9.48 3.28
N ARG A 612 -20.12 9.83 4.36
CA ARG A 612 -20.65 11.18 4.61
C ARG A 612 -19.55 12.19 4.92
N ASP A 613 -18.57 11.80 5.74
CA ASP A 613 -17.37 12.57 6.08
C ASP A 613 -16.56 12.96 4.84
N MET A 614 -16.33 11.99 3.95
CA MET A 614 -15.55 12.19 2.73
C MET A 614 -16.38 12.77 1.57
N GLY A 615 -17.67 13.02 1.81
CA GLY A 615 -18.57 13.74 0.90
C GLY A 615 -19.00 12.91 -0.30
N LEU A 616 -19.15 11.59 -0.18
CA LEU A 616 -19.63 10.76 -1.28
C LEU A 616 -21.05 11.17 -1.73
N PRO A 617 -21.38 11.04 -3.02
CA PRO A 617 -22.77 11.08 -3.47
C PRO A 617 -23.60 9.94 -2.84
N PRO A 618 -24.86 10.20 -2.43
CA PRO A 618 -25.84 9.16 -2.14
C PRO A 618 -26.04 8.21 -3.33
N TYR A 619 -26.54 7.01 -3.04
CA TYR A 619 -26.69 5.88 -3.95
C TYR A 619 -27.19 6.25 -5.36
N ASN A 620 -28.31 6.98 -5.48
CA ASN A 620 -28.85 7.37 -6.78
C ASN A 620 -27.96 8.37 -7.54
N LYS A 621 -27.28 9.28 -6.84
CA LYS A 621 -26.33 10.23 -7.45
C LYS A 621 -25.02 9.55 -7.85
N ALA A 622 -24.60 8.52 -7.11
CA ALA A 622 -23.49 7.66 -7.50
C ALA A 622 -23.83 6.88 -8.77
N ARG A 623 -25.04 6.29 -8.85
CA ARG A 623 -25.55 5.63 -10.06
C ARG A 623 -25.56 6.56 -11.27
N GLU A 624 -26.05 7.80 -11.12
CA GLU A 624 -25.98 8.81 -12.19
C GLU A 624 -24.53 9.16 -12.59
N ALA A 625 -23.59 9.23 -11.64
CA ALA A 625 -22.18 9.47 -11.91
C ALA A 625 -21.51 8.33 -12.70
N PHE A 626 -21.92 7.08 -12.47
CA PHE A 626 -21.55 5.90 -13.28
C PHE A 626 -22.46 5.70 -14.51
N GLY A 627 -23.22 6.72 -14.92
CA GLY A 627 -24.03 6.72 -16.16
C GLY A 627 -25.31 5.86 -16.12
N MET A 628 -25.69 5.36 -14.94
CA MET A 628 -26.89 4.55 -14.74
C MET A 628 -28.11 5.41 -14.47
N ALA A 629 -29.30 4.86 -14.70
CA ALA A 629 -30.53 5.49 -14.24
C ALA A 629 -30.68 5.39 -12.71
N PRO A 630 -31.11 6.46 -12.03
CA PRO A 630 -31.53 6.39 -10.64
C PRO A 630 -32.80 5.53 -10.51
N VAL A 631 -32.86 4.73 -9.45
CA VAL A 631 -34.03 3.91 -9.11
C VAL A 631 -35.15 4.78 -8.52
N ARG A 632 -36.39 4.31 -8.58
CA ARG A 632 -37.58 5.04 -8.11
C ARG A 632 -38.26 4.43 -6.89
N SER A 633 -37.79 3.28 -6.43
CA SER A 633 -38.31 2.59 -5.25
C SER A 633 -37.25 1.66 -4.66
N PHE A 634 -37.38 1.32 -3.39
CA PHE A 634 -36.45 0.40 -2.71
C PHE A 634 -36.50 -1.02 -3.29
N ALA A 635 -37.63 -1.42 -3.89
CA ALA A 635 -37.79 -2.68 -4.63
C ALA A 635 -37.18 -2.66 -6.05
N GLU A 636 -36.60 -1.54 -6.49
CA GLU A 636 -35.73 -1.48 -7.67
C GLU A 636 -34.23 -1.59 -7.30
N ILE A 637 -33.89 -1.57 -6.00
CA ILE A 637 -32.54 -1.87 -5.49
C ILE A 637 -32.38 -3.38 -5.31
N THR A 638 -33.27 -3.97 -4.53
CA THR A 638 -33.17 -5.36 -4.05
C THR A 638 -34.43 -6.17 -4.32
N GLY A 639 -34.27 -7.45 -4.63
CA GLY A 639 -35.33 -8.44 -4.70
C GLY A 639 -35.76 -8.98 -3.33
N ASP A 640 -34.92 -8.85 -2.29
CA ASP A 640 -35.32 -9.20 -0.92
C ASP A 640 -36.30 -8.17 -0.37
N GLY A 641 -37.59 -8.53 -0.40
CA GLY A 641 -38.66 -7.71 0.15
C GLY A 641 -38.55 -7.38 1.65
N ARG A 642 -37.74 -8.10 2.45
CA ARG A 642 -37.38 -7.71 3.83
C ARG A 642 -36.43 -6.52 3.80
N VAL A 643 -35.35 -6.59 3.02
CA VAL A 643 -34.37 -5.51 2.88
C VAL A 643 -35.01 -4.26 2.26
N ALA A 644 -35.82 -4.41 1.21
CA ALA A 644 -36.53 -3.29 0.57
C ALA A 644 -37.43 -2.51 1.56
N ARG A 645 -38.15 -3.21 2.45
CA ARG A 645 -38.96 -2.56 3.50
C ARG A 645 -38.12 -1.89 4.57
N LEU A 646 -37.01 -2.51 4.99
CA LEU A 646 -36.11 -1.92 5.99
C LEU A 646 -35.42 -0.66 5.44
N LEU A 647 -35.09 -0.62 4.14
CA LEU A 647 -34.61 0.59 3.48
C LEU A 647 -35.69 1.69 3.46
N GLU A 648 -36.95 1.34 3.16
CA GLU A 648 -38.09 2.26 3.19
C GLU A 648 -38.37 2.82 4.59
N GLU A 649 -38.35 1.97 5.62
CA GLU A 649 -38.56 2.34 7.02
C GLU A 649 -37.45 3.23 7.59
N VAL A 650 -36.21 3.13 7.07
CA VAL A 650 -35.03 3.84 7.57
C VAL A 650 -34.76 5.14 6.82
N TYR A 651 -34.76 5.12 5.48
CA TYR A 651 -34.38 6.28 4.65
C TYR A 651 -35.56 7.14 4.20
N VAL A 652 -36.78 6.57 4.17
CA VAL A 652 -38.04 7.16 3.68
C VAL A 652 -38.03 7.51 2.18
N GLU A 653 -37.05 8.29 1.71
CA GLU A 653 -36.87 8.68 0.31
C GLU A 653 -35.66 7.94 -0.29
N VAL A 654 -35.83 7.36 -1.47
CA VAL A 654 -34.81 6.47 -2.08
C VAL A 654 -33.53 7.22 -2.50
N ASP A 655 -33.62 8.53 -2.73
CA ASP A 655 -32.45 9.39 -3.03
C ASP A 655 -31.52 9.61 -1.82
N ASN A 656 -31.97 9.30 -0.59
CA ASN A 656 -31.18 9.49 0.63
C ASN A 656 -30.29 8.30 1.00
N VAL A 657 -30.41 7.15 0.31
CA VAL A 657 -29.67 5.93 0.64
C VAL A 657 -28.16 6.15 0.54
N ASP A 658 -27.41 5.84 1.60
CA ASP A 658 -25.94 5.93 1.58
C ASP A 658 -25.37 4.94 0.57
N ALA A 659 -24.40 5.36 -0.25
CA ALA A 659 -23.90 4.54 -1.35
C ALA A 659 -23.30 3.19 -0.91
N PHE A 660 -22.76 3.09 0.31
CA PHE A 660 -22.29 1.82 0.89
C PHE A 660 -23.43 0.80 1.06
N ILE A 661 -24.55 1.23 1.65
CA ILE A 661 -25.73 0.38 1.88
C ILE A 661 -26.45 0.09 0.58
N GLY A 662 -26.59 1.09 -0.30
CA GLY A 662 -27.22 0.91 -1.60
C GLY A 662 -26.48 -0.10 -2.49
N GLY A 663 -25.14 -0.02 -2.55
CA GLY A 663 -24.32 -0.97 -3.33
C GLY A 663 -24.27 -2.39 -2.77
N LEU A 664 -24.35 -2.57 -1.44
CA LEU A 664 -24.50 -3.88 -0.80
C LEU A 664 -25.91 -4.48 -0.92
N ALA A 665 -26.93 -3.67 -1.20
CA ALA A 665 -28.32 -4.11 -1.36
C ALA A 665 -28.68 -4.48 -2.81
N GLU A 666 -27.86 -4.12 -3.80
CA GLU A 666 -28.14 -4.40 -5.20
C GLU A 666 -28.03 -5.89 -5.55
N GLU A 667 -29.01 -6.40 -6.32
CA GLU A 667 -28.94 -7.74 -6.91
C GLU A 667 -27.69 -7.90 -7.80
N PRO A 668 -26.89 -8.98 -7.66
CA PRO A 668 -25.66 -9.15 -8.42
C PRO A 668 -25.81 -9.15 -9.94
N VAL A 669 -24.83 -8.57 -10.64
CA VAL A 669 -24.70 -8.67 -12.10
C VAL A 669 -24.47 -10.14 -12.49
N PRO A 670 -25.21 -10.73 -13.46
CA PRO A 670 -25.16 -12.17 -13.73
C PRO A 670 -23.75 -12.74 -13.97
N GLY A 671 -23.23 -13.49 -12.98
CA GLY A 671 -21.91 -14.12 -12.99
C GLY A 671 -20.86 -13.43 -12.12
N ALA A 672 -21.11 -12.19 -11.70
CA ALA A 672 -20.33 -11.43 -10.72
C ALA A 672 -20.98 -11.54 -9.32
N MET A 673 -20.23 -11.24 -8.26
CA MET A 673 -20.76 -11.15 -6.89
C MET A 673 -21.41 -9.78 -6.60
N LEU A 674 -21.08 -8.76 -7.39
CA LEU A 674 -21.43 -7.37 -7.13
C LEU A 674 -22.67 -6.92 -7.91
N GLY A 675 -23.49 -6.09 -7.27
CA GLY A 675 -24.52 -5.30 -7.94
C GLY A 675 -23.94 -4.23 -8.89
N PRO A 676 -24.74 -3.71 -9.85
CA PRO A 676 -24.27 -2.83 -10.91
C PRO A 676 -23.38 -1.65 -10.48
N LEU A 677 -23.71 -0.94 -9.40
CA LEU A 677 -22.98 0.24 -8.93
C LEU A 677 -21.57 -0.10 -8.46
N PHE A 678 -21.44 -1.12 -7.61
CA PHE A 678 -20.13 -1.57 -7.13
C PHE A 678 -19.34 -2.30 -8.22
N PHE A 679 -20.01 -3.05 -9.10
CA PHE A 679 -19.41 -3.62 -10.30
C PHE A 679 -18.72 -2.53 -11.13
N ALA A 680 -19.45 -1.46 -11.50
CA ALA A 680 -18.90 -0.38 -12.33
C ALA A 680 -17.80 0.43 -11.63
N ALA A 681 -17.91 0.66 -10.31
CA ALA A 681 -16.89 1.36 -9.53
C ALA A 681 -15.57 0.56 -9.40
N ILE A 682 -15.67 -0.75 -9.25
CA ILE A 682 -14.51 -1.65 -9.13
C ILE A 682 -13.93 -1.95 -10.52
N GLU A 683 -14.76 -2.11 -11.55
CA GLU A 683 -14.31 -2.23 -12.94
C GLU A 683 -13.57 -0.96 -13.41
N ASP A 684 -14.10 0.26 -13.17
CA ASP A 684 -13.38 1.51 -13.49
C ASP A 684 -12.03 1.58 -12.78
N GLN A 685 -12.00 1.34 -11.46
CA GLN A 685 -10.76 1.46 -10.70
C GLN A 685 -9.73 0.43 -11.17
N PHE A 686 -10.06 -0.88 -11.17
CA PHE A 686 -9.10 -1.91 -11.62
C PHE A 686 -8.70 -1.72 -13.08
N LYS A 687 -9.58 -1.23 -13.96
CA LYS A 687 -9.17 -0.89 -15.33
C LYS A 687 -8.14 0.23 -15.35
N ARG A 688 -8.34 1.31 -14.59
CA ARG A 688 -7.37 2.43 -14.50
C ARG A 688 -6.06 2.01 -13.83
N LEU A 689 -6.11 1.08 -12.87
CA LEU A 689 -4.93 0.48 -12.26
C LEU A 689 -4.14 -0.41 -13.21
N ARG A 690 -4.84 -1.15 -14.09
CA ARG A 690 -4.23 -1.97 -15.14
C ARG A 690 -3.61 -1.07 -16.20
N ASP A 691 -4.42 -0.26 -16.88
CA ASP A 691 -4.04 0.44 -18.12
C ASP A 691 -3.20 1.71 -17.88
N GLY A 692 -3.28 2.32 -16.69
CA GLY A 692 -2.48 3.48 -16.28
C GLY A 692 -1.12 3.15 -15.65
N ASP A 693 -0.82 1.88 -15.40
CA ASP A 693 0.46 1.44 -14.82
C ASP A 693 1.47 1.12 -15.93
N ARG A 694 2.51 1.95 -16.07
CA ARG A 694 3.61 1.77 -17.03
C ARG A 694 4.41 0.49 -16.76
N LEU A 695 4.41 0.03 -15.51
CA LEU A 695 5.22 -1.08 -15.03
C LEU A 695 4.36 -2.33 -14.73
N PHE A 696 3.10 -2.33 -15.20
CA PHE A 696 2.23 -3.51 -15.16
C PHE A 696 2.92 -4.69 -15.83
N TYR A 697 2.86 -5.88 -15.22
CA TYR A 697 3.77 -6.98 -15.55
C TYR A 697 3.75 -7.46 -17.02
N LYS A 698 2.68 -7.21 -17.77
CA LYS A 698 2.62 -7.50 -19.23
C LYS A 698 3.41 -6.51 -20.10
N ASN A 699 3.77 -5.34 -19.57
CA ASN A 699 4.61 -4.34 -20.23
C ASN A 699 6.11 -4.53 -19.95
N VAL A 700 6.44 -5.34 -18.94
CA VAL A 700 7.77 -5.37 -18.35
C VAL A 700 8.73 -6.21 -19.19
N ASP A 701 9.70 -5.54 -19.83
CA ASP A 701 10.85 -6.23 -20.42
C ASP A 701 11.85 -6.64 -19.33
N PHE A 702 11.70 -7.88 -18.88
CA PHE A 702 12.65 -8.56 -17.98
C PHE A 702 13.93 -9.04 -18.68
N GLY A 703 13.96 -9.08 -20.01
CA GLY A 703 15.09 -9.53 -20.83
C GLY A 703 15.28 -11.05 -20.94
N ASP A 704 15.72 -11.50 -22.12
CA ASP A 704 15.96 -12.93 -22.46
C ASP A 704 16.84 -13.66 -21.43
N GLU A 705 17.86 -13.00 -20.87
CA GLU A 705 18.79 -13.61 -19.93
C GLU A 705 18.14 -13.95 -18.58
N LEU A 706 17.23 -13.11 -18.09
CA LEU A 706 16.49 -13.37 -16.86
C LEU A 706 15.49 -14.51 -17.05
N LEU A 707 14.79 -14.53 -18.19
CA LEU A 707 13.90 -15.63 -18.58
C LEU A 707 14.67 -16.97 -18.74
N GLN A 708 15.90 -16.93 -19.25
CA GLN A 708 16.73 -18.13 -19.42
C GLN A 708 17.35 -18.63 -18.09
N ARG A 709 17.86 -17.73 -17.24
CA ARG A 709 18.56 -18.08 -15.99
C ARG A 709 17.60 -18.27 -14.81
N TYR A 710 16.41 -17.67 -14.85
CA TYR A 710 15.32 -17.87 -13.90
C TYR A 710 14.00 -18.28 -14.61
N PRO A 711 13.87 -19.55 -15.04
CA PRO A 711 12.70 -20.04 -15.76
C PRO A 711 11.31 -19.90 -15.10
N PRO A 712 11.13 -19.80 -13.76
CA PRO A 712 9.80 -19.62 -13.16
C PRO A 712 9.07 -18.36 -13.65
N LEU A 713 9.80 -17.29 -13.97
CA LEU A 713 9.24 -16.04 -14.51
C LEU A 713 8.43 -16.27 -15.80
N GLN A 714 8.81 -17.24 -16.64
CA GLN A 714 8.05 -17.60 -17.83
C GLN A 714 6.61 -18.05 -17.49
N ALA A 715 6.40 -18.69 -16.34
CA ALA A 715 5.06 -19.08 -15.89
C ALA A 715 4.22 -17.88 -15.42
N VAL A 716 4.86 -16.84 -14.89
CA VAL A 716 4.19 -15.58 -14.49
C VAL A 716 3.69 -14.83 -15.74
N LEU A 717 4.57 -14.66 -16.73
CA LEU A 717 4.23 -13.96 -17.98
C LEU A 717 3.18 -14.71 -18.83
N GLU A 718 3.08 -16.03 -18.67
CA GLU A 718 2.10 -16.91 -19.32
C GLU A 718 0.79 -17.10 -18.53
N ASP A 719 0.56 -16.37 -17.44
CA ASP A 719 -0.67 -16.45 -16.61
C ASP A 719 -0.88 -17.82 -15.93
N ARG A 720 0.22 -18.51 -15.60
CA ARG A 720 0.22 -19.88 -15.06
C ARG A 720 0.63 -19.99 -13.59
N VAL A 721 0.82 -18.89 -12.88
CA VAL A 721 1.06 -18.87 -11.43
C VAL A 721 -0.23 -18.51 -10.70
N THR A 722 -0.57 -19.30 -9.69
CA THR A 722 -1.75 -19.15 -8.82
C THR A 722 -1.36 -18.85 -7.38
N LEU A 723 -2.30 -18.34 -6.57
CA LEU A 723 -2.06 -18.19 -5.14
C LEU A 723 -1.81 -19.54 -4.45
N ALA A 724 -2.34 -20.65 -5.00
CA ALA A 724 -2.05 -21.99 -4.51
C ALA A 724 -0.55 -22.37 -4.67
N ASP A 725 0.08 -21.97 -5.78
CA ASP A 725 1.51 -22.18 -6.01
C ASP A 725 2.32 -21.39 -4.97
N VAL A 726 2.03 -20.09 -4.81
CA VAL A 726 2.71 -19.20 -3.85
C VAL A 726 2.56 -19.72 -2.41
N ILE A 727 1.38 -20.15 -1.98
CA ILE A 727 1.20 -20.80 -0.66
C ILE A 727 2.07 -22.05 -0.54
N SER A 728 2.04 -22.94 -1.54
CA SER A 728 2.77 -24.22 -1.47
C SER A 728 4.30 -24.09 -1.59
N ASN A 729 4.80 -22.99 -2.15
CA ASN A 729 6.23 -22.67 -2.25
C ASN A 729 6.81 -22.13 -0.94
N ASN A 730 5.98 -21.65 -0.01
CA ASN A 730 6.40 -20.86 1.18
C ASN A 730 5.81 -21.39 2.52
N THR A 731 5.20 -22.57 2.48
CA THR A 731 4.61 -23.26 3.63
C THR A 731 4.87 -24.77 3.52
N ASN A 732 4.49 -25.53 4.54
CA ASN A 732 4.48 -26.99 4.51
C ASN A 732 3.20 -27.56 3.85
N ILE A 733 2.37 -26.71 3.24
CA ILE A 733 1.11 -27.12 2.60
C ILE A 733 1.39 -27.56 1.16
N PRO A 734 1.22 -28.85 0.80
CA PRO A 734 1.40 -29.27 -0.59
C PRO A 734 0.26 -28.71 -1.45
N ALA A 735 0.52 -28.36 -2.72
CA ALA A 735 -0.50 -27.83 -3.62
C ALA A 735 -1.77 -28.70 -3.71
N ALA A 736 -1.64 -30.03 -3.58
CA ALA A 736 -2.75 -30.98 -3.57
C ALA A 736 -3.63 -30.98 -2.28
N ALA A 737 -3.26 -30.18 -1.26
CA ALA A 737 -4.10 -29.86 -0.10
C ALA A 737 -4.89 -28.55 -0.30
N LEU A 738 -4.48 -27.70 -1.24
CA LEU A 738 -5.11 -26.42 -1.60
C LEU A 738 -6.04 -26.56 -2.82
N THR A 739 -5.66 -27.42 -3.76
CA THR A 739 -6.30 -27.59 -5.08
C THR A 739 -6.93 -28.97 -5.23
N ARG A 740 -7.74 -29.16 -6.27
CA ARG A 740 -8.35 -30.46 -6.61
C ARG A 740 -8.06 -30.85 -8.06
N ALA A 741 -8.29 -32.12 -8.37
CA ALA A 741 -7.89 -32.74 -9.65
C ALA A 741 -8.50 -32.09 -10.91
N ASP A 742 -9.48 -31.20 -10.75
CA ASP A 742 -10.11 -30.41 -11.83
C ASP A 742 -9.96 -28.87 -11.65
N ARG A 743 -9.33 -28.36 -10.59
CA ARG A 743 -9.40 -26.93 -10.18
C ARG A 743 -8.15 -26.41 -9.47
N THR A 744 -7.70 -25.23 -9.86
CA THR A 744 -6.43 -24.61 -9.46
C THR A 744 -6.54 -23.44 -8.48
N SER A 745 -7.74 -22.92 -8.21
CA SER A 745 -7.96 -21.69 -7.43
C SER A 745 -8.28 -21.97 -5.97
N VAL A 746 -7.72 -21.18 -5.06
CA VAL A 746 -8.01 -21.23 -3.61
C VAL A 746 -9.12 -20.27 -3.17
N PHE A 747 -9.58 -19.39 -4.07
CA PHE A 747 -10.59 -18.38 -3.79
C PHE A 747 -12.04 -18.89 -3.77
N ASP A 748 -12.32 -20.10 -4.30
CA ASP A 748 -13.71 -20.56 -4.43
C ASP A 748 -13.89 -22.10 -4.38
N LEU A 749 -14.96 -22.51 -3.69
CA LEU A 749 -15.49 -23.87 -3.53
C LEU A 749 -16.18 -24.48 -4.78
N LYS A 750 -16.30 -23.72 -5.90
CA LYS A 750 -17.11 -24.12 -7.07
C LYS A 750 -16.51 -25.36 -7.71
N GLY A 751 -17.26 -26.25 -8.36
CA GLY A 751 -18.54 -26.76 -7.91
C GLY A 751 -18.33 -28.01 -7.06
N LEU A 752 -18.37 -27.85 -5.73
CA LEU A 752 -18.85 -28.90 -4.82
C LEU A 752 -20.38 -28.68 -4.64
N ASP A 753 -21.09 -29.62 -4.03
CA ASP A 753 -22.51 -29.39 -3.67
C ASP A 753 -22.58 -28.40 -2.50
N PRO A 754 -23.17 -27.19 -2.66
CA PRO A 754 -23.23 -26.18 -1.59
C PRO A 754 -23.88 -26.72 -0.32
N LYS A 755 -24.94 -27.53 -0.45
CA LYS A 755 -25.71 -28.05 0.69
C LYS A 755 -24.94 -29.12 1.46
N VAL A 756 -24.05 -29.84 0.79
CA VAL A 756 -23.15 -30.80 1.44
C VAL A 756 -21.97 -30.09 2.08
N LEU A 757 -21.43 -29.03 1.45
CA LEU A 757 -20.40 -28.17 2.04
C LEU A 757 -20.89 -27.58 3.36
N VAL A 758 -21.93 -26.75 3.33
CA VAL A 758 -22.50 -26.03 4.49
C VAL A 758 -22.78 -26.98 5.65
N HIS A 759 -23.53 -28.07 5.39
CA HIS A 759 -23.84 -29.08 6.40
C HIS A 759 -22.61 -29.83 6.94
N SER A 760 -21.51 -29.90 6.17
CA SER A 760 -20.23 -30.46 6.66
C SER A 760 -19.42 -29.45 7.48
N GLN A 761 -19.45 -28.15 7.14
CA GLN A 761 -18.74 -27.11 7.88
C GLN A 761 -19.46 -26.84 9.22
N GLY A 762 -20.78 -26.68 9.22
CA GLY A 762 -21.58 -26.55 10.45
C GLY A 762 -21.45 -27.76 11.40
N ARG A 763 -21.28 -28.98 10.88
CA ARG A 763 -20.95 -30.16 11.72
C ARG A 763 -19.57 -30.09 12.34
N ARG A 764 -18.55 -29.71 11.56
CA ARG A 764 -17.18 -29.55 12.06
C ARG A 764 -17.08 -28.47 13.13
N MET A 765 -17.84 -27.38 12.97
CA MET A 765 -17.97 -26.34 14.00
C MET A 765 -18.48 -26.91 15.33
N LEU A 766 -19.54 -27.73 15.29
CA LEU A 766 -20.04 -28.40 16.49
C LEU A 766 -18.98 -29.34 17.10
N GLU A 767 -18.29 -30.14 16.28
CA GLU A 767 -17.25 -31.10 16.71
C GLU A 767 -15.98 -30.43 17.28
N VAL A 768 -15.67 -29.18 16.91
CA VAL A 768 -14.55 -28.39 17.46
C VAL A 768 -14.96 -27.55 18.68
N SER A 769 -16.26 -27.28 18.85
CA SER A 769 -16.80 -26.54 20.00
C SER A 769 -17.05 -27.38 21.26
N SER A 770 -16.83 -28.70 21.21
CA SER A 770 -17.24 -29.68 22.23
C SER A 770 -16.09 -30.43 22.90
#